data_AF-A0A4S2JZP0-F1
#
_entry.id   AF-A0A4S2JZP0-F1
#
_cell.length_a   1.000
_cell.length_b   1.000
_cell.length_c   1.000
_cell.angle_alpha   90.00
_cell.angle_beta   90.00
_cell.angle_gamma   90.00
#
_symmetry.space_group_name_H-M   'P 1'
#
loop_
_entity.id
_entity.type
_entity.pdbx_description
1 polymer ?
#
loop_
_entity_poly.entity_id
_entity_poly.type
_entity_poly.pdbx_seq_one_letter_code
_entity_poly.pdbx_strand_id
1 'polypeptide(L)'
;MEEIDYKLRSKNPILISHATSKLIEIIKKKLETEEKNISNISEFKLLSSKCNSEDSIVSTSACQALVILGETGLWDIKCALATFMACLSSSKNYQAVTVAVSRLLILDWKSHDKCIKYTLEVPTQHPFITILIQEKLSWRSVLNQMKFIMHHHDKQVMEQSVELLRPVFVHVLCNPSIDSYESCKREAWELVIKSSNTTNLRTEILLWLCTNRADTCIDANCRVLELADMTLSKRDKELCTALVPLIASLTIQLLEHGHEPVQNFCTILDLFECCYNYIGNIMIVLMAEIILICPAAYLPDALQICTVIVDRMPCHVILLNTLAAALIKWLAYPSLLCSDALVTAKKLLIKIMSQKETDSGNGTISNKMLFIFSYSNGYIQFYMELIRSLYSVEADTLSWLENLSLAPIDLRYMCKLVLCGIFLRSDEPLVVQKVCHILVQIATEINFFASHALSLLLHKLTRTHDSYMLKYLLLTVPEFAMTKENLPIVIHTLDTLLNSGKSLKYFAIQLYLKALEKEPRCYRFISTALMDTMEKDHSWRSNVACARAIKYICDNRPAHGEELVPLLSQILNRCVDLNSGAASALALDSISALCKSTVIGIYSTWQVLAPKMRKEKRTIVLESLCDLFANIPSYLFRTSEDHDRLIVDVVSLLWGYTVGDDMRVARAAFKALRSYQIERIPLSALPSEFLPDIGVQRASGKTDNKDNEPADLPQYIPGTCWIQMLKNVNRSALSAAGDLLIFYIGDELSGFRSRIYTWPQGEPQNFKYLPEKSVIRAVGEYLRRSDKADRNNHIIIVECLRIFAHKHKKPLPNIKWDFLKETMQISEAAKEYSLCIASRHCQISASAKLLTESFLSMYATVSEIDRLLLDEKHLVLYSNLEHLCHAISPNNLKQFLETSLFYIINKILLNDKKYIHLFNYIMSSYVTAFKSNDIQMGNRTLLTTLLDEISGKIDLTSKHFEKYFAAVMELLIRDVERMTAPGTWWEVTRERLKTAIAIRVQTAFKGNISEPFAWLNELVNVTKSNPEMQKYLLENIQKVQADLRSEKFCDLEIQKDWILDFIRHIDALMVGTPDEKNNITFYCDILFVLVICLSGMDCFLPNKELLITSQDIRIRLFPQAISMLVDRQMWKSIIRQVCIMKWLNHMRSSSVPDVYILAFQSALILLRHEDDYNSEWKNYLSVKTRFQ
;
A
#
# COMPACT_ATOMS: atom_id res chain seq x y z
N MET A 1 61.09 58.08 -7.71
CA MET A 1 59.93 57.88 -6.83
C MET A 1 59.11 59.17 -6.64
N GLU A 2 59.71 60.32 -6.28
CA GLU A 2 58.97 61.59 -6.09
C GLU A 2 58.22 62.10 -7.34
N GLU A 3 58.82 62.02 -8.54
CA GLU A 3 58.16 62.39 -9.81
C GLU A 3 56.93 61.50 -10.11
N ILE A 4 56.99 60.23 -9.69
CA ILE A 4 55.94 59.23 -9.90
C ILE A 4 54.79 59.49 -8.92
N ASP A 5 55.08 59.73 -7.64
CA ASP A 5 54.07 60.07 -6.65
C ASP A 5 53.37 61.42 -6.93
N TYR A 6 54.08 62.42 -7.44
CA TYR A 6 53.49 63.68 -7.89
C TYR A 6 52.50 63.46 -9.05
N LYS A 7 52.91 62.67 -10.06
CA LYS A 7 52.07 62.38 -11.23
C LYS A 7 50.87 61.50 -10.89
N LEU A 8 51.01 60.56 -9.96
CA LEU A 8 49.90 59.72 -9.45
C LEU A 8 48.91 60.48 -8.57
N ARG A 9 49.29 61.65 -8.01
CA ARG A 9 48.38 62.56 -7.28
C ARG A 9 47.70 63.58 -8.20
N SER A 10 48.11 63.67 -9.46
CA SER A 10 47.45 64.54 -10.44
C SER A 10 46.13 63.91 -10.89
N LYS A 11 45.05 64.70 -11.05
CA LYS A 11 43.78 64.21 -11.64
C LYS A 11 43.85 64.02 -13.17
N ASN A 12 45.04 64.14 -13.77
CA ASN A 12 45.22 64.11 -15.22
C ASN A 12 45.52 62.66 -15.67
N PRO A 13 44.64 62.02 -16.46
CA PRO A 13 44.81 60.63 -16.90
C PRO A 13 46.08 60.39 -17.71
N ILE A 14 46.56 61.41 -18.45
CA ILE A 14 47.78 61.30 -19.27
C ILE A 14 49.02 61.21 -18.39
N LEU A 15 49.09 62.04 -17.33
CA LEU A 15 50.21 62.05 -16.40
C LEU A 15 50.23 60.77 -15.54
N ILE A 16 49.06 60.28 -15.13
CA ILE A 16 48.90 58.99 -14.43
C ILE A 16 49.36 57.84 -15.34
N SER A 17 48.89 57.77 -16.59
CA SER A 17 49.28 56.72 -17.54
C SER A 17 50.78 56.73 -17.86
N HIS A 18 51.39 57.91 -17.96
CA HIS A 18 52.83 58.04 -18.16
C HIS A 18 53.63 57.61 -16.93
N ALA A 19 53.14 57.90 -15.72
CA ALA A 19 53.75 57.44 -14.48
C ALA A 19 53.65 55.91 -14.33
N THR A 20 52.51 55.31 -14.68
CA THR A 20 52.34 53.85 -14.68
C THR A 20 53.19 53.16 -15.74
N SER A 21 53.36 53.76 -16.93
CA SER A 21 54.25 53.22 -17.98
C SER A 21 55.72 53.22 -17.53
N LYS A 22 56.19 54.33 -16.93
CA LYS A 22 57.55 54.40 -16.33
C LYS A 22 57.75 53.33 -15.24
N LEU A 23 56.72 53.04 -14.43
CA LEU A 23 56.78 51.98 -13.42
C LEU A 23 56.91 50.58 -14.06
N ILE A 24 56.20 50.28 -15.14
CA ILE A 24 56.32 49.02 -15.89
C ILE A 24 57.74 48.86 -16.45
N GLU A 25 58.31 49.91 -17.04
CA GLU A 25 59.68 49.88 -17.59
C GLU A 25 60.74 49.64 -16.50
N ILE A 26 60.57 50.24 -15.31
CA ILE A 26 61.45 50.02 -14.16
C ILE A 26 61.35 48.57 -13.67
N ILE A 27 60.12 48.02 -13.59
CA ILE A 27 59.88 46.62 -13.20
C ILE A 27 60.56 45.67 -14.20
N LYS A 28 60.38 45.92 -15.51
CA LYS A 28 61.01 45.12 -16.58
C LYS A 28 62.53 45.13 -16.48
N LYS A 29 63.16 46.30 -16.29
CA LYS A 29 64.61 46.41 -16.12
C LYS A 29 65.13 45.67 -14.89
N LYS A 30 64.45 45.76 -13.74
CA LYS A 30 64.87 45.09 -12.49
C LYS A 30 64.73 43.56 -12.54
N LEU A 31 63.73 43.06 -13.26
CA LEU A 31 63.54 41.63 -13.56
C LEU A 31 64.67 41.06 -14.42
N GLU A 32 65.18 41.86 -15.36
CA GLU A 32 66.27 41.46 -16.27
C GLU A 32 67.65 41.52 -15.59
N THR A 33 67.84 42.34 -14.54
CA THR A 33 69.17 42.60 -13.94
C THR A 33 69.41 42.08 -12.53
N GLU A 34 68.40 41.97 -11.63
CA GLU A 34 68.64 41.80 -10.18
C GLU A 34 67.81 40.70 -9.47
N GLU A 35 66.52 40.50 -9.80
CA GLU A 35 65.65 39.57 -9.06
C GLU A 35 64.83 38.65 -9.98
N LYS A 36 64.87 37.34 -9.72
CA LYS A 36 64.08 36.34 -10.47
C LYS A 36 62.58 36.31 -10.10
N ASN A 37 62.19 36.87 -8.94
CA ASN A 37 60.82 36.84 -8.43
C ASN A 37 60.21 38.24 -8.34
N ILE A 38 59.17 38.48 -9.14
CA ILE A 38 58.42 39.76 -9.24
C ILE A 38 57.88 40.27 -7.91
N SER A 39 57.50 39.36 -7.00
CA SER A 39 56.91 39.67 -5.71
C SER A 39 57.83 40.45 -4.76
N ASN A 40 59.15 40.45 -5.00
CA ASN A 40 60.13 41.14 -4.16
C ASN A 40 60.36 42.59 -4.57
N ILE A 41 59.98 42.96 -5.80
CA ILE A 41 60.17 44.29 -6.36
C ILE A 41 59.27 45.30 -5.63
N SER A 42 59.88 46.33 -5.04
CA SER A 42 59.17 47.38 -4.27
C SER A 42 58.15 48.16 -5.12
N GLU A 43 58.47 48.37 -6.39
CA GLU A 43 57.63 49.05 -7.38
C GLU A 43 56.41 48.21 -7.78
N PHE A 44 56.54 46.88 -7.79
CA PHE A 44 55.42 45.97 -8.01
C PHE A 44 54.45 45.96 -6.81
N LYS A 45 54.97 46.01 -5.58
CA LYS A 45 54.16 46.17 -4.36
C LYS A 45 53.45 47.53 -4.34
N LEU A 46 54.12 48.59 -4.77
CA LEU A 46 53.51 49.92 -4.93
C LEU A 46 52.36 49.86 -5.92
N LEU A 47 52.56 49.28 -7.11
CA LEU A 47 51.55 49.20 -8.16
C LEU A 47 50.35 48.34 -7.73
N SER A 48 50.60 47.24 -7.01
CA SER A 48 49.56 46.41 -6.38
C SER A 48 48.76 47.20 -5.33
N SER A 49 49.42 48.01 -4.49
CA SER A 49 48.73 48.85 -3.50
C SER A 49 47.86 49.94 -4.15
N LYS A 50 48.26 50.46 -5.32
CA LYS A 50 47.53 51.49 -6.06
C LYS A 50 46.28 50.97 -6.78
N CYS A 51 46.13 49.66 -6.95
CA CYS A 51 44.88 49.05 -7.44
C CYS A 51 43.70 49.32 -6.49
N ASN A 52 43.96 49.48 -5.19
CA ASN A 52 42.98 49.79 -4.15
C ASN A 52 42.80 51.30 -3.88
N SER A 53 43.33 52.17 -4.74
CA SER A 53 43.19 53.62 -4.55
C SER A 53 41.73 54.08 -4.69
N GLU A 54 41.35 55.13 -3.95
CA GLU A 54 40.00 55.74 -4.07
C GLU A 54 39.79 56.44 -5.41
N ASP A 55 40.87 56.83 -6.10
CA ASP A 55 40.81 57.47 -7.41
C ASP A 55 40.63 56.40 -8.50
N SER A 56 39.46 56.43 -9.15
CA SER A 56 39.11 55.48 -10.21
C SER A 56 40.11 55.43 -11.36
N ILE A 57 40.76 56.56 -11.70
CA ILE A 57 41.69 56.66 -12.83
C ILE A 57 43.02 55.99 -12.47
N VAL A 58 43.49 56.20 -11.24
CA VAL A 58 44.73 55.60 -10.72
C VAL A 58 44.54 54.09 -10.55
N SER A 59 43.41 53.66 -9.99
CA SER A 59 43.06 52.25 -9.85
C SER A 59 42.97 51.55 -11.21
N THR A 60 42.27 52.14 -12.20
CA THR A 60 42.16 51.57 -13.55
C THR A 60 43.50 51.49 -14.26
N SER A 61 44.31 52.54 -14.21
CA SER A 61 45.64 52.56 -14.84
C SER A 61 46.60 51.56 -14.18
N ALA A 62 46.52 51.39 -12.86
CA ALA A 62 47.30 50.39 -12.13
C ALA A 62 46.86 48.95 -12.48
N CYS A 63 45.56 48.67 -12.53
CA CYS A 63 45.04 47.37 -12.95
C CYS A 63 45.44 47.04 -14.40
N GLN A 64 45.39 48.02 -15.31
CA GLN A 64 45.84 47.85 -16.69
C GLN A 64 47.35 47.57 -16.77
N ALA A 65 48.17 48.28 -15.98
CA ALA A 65 49.61 48.04 -15.93
C ALA A 65 49.96 46.63 -15.44
N LEU A 66 49.22 46.09 -14.46
CA LEU A 66 49.35 44.71 -14.01
C LEU A 66 48.97 43.67 -15.08
N VAL A 67 47.92 43.92 -15.87
CA VAL A 67 47.53 43.04 -16.98
C VAL A 67 48.62 42.99 -18.06
N ILE A 68 49.23 44.13 -18.40
CA ILE A 68 50.31 44.22 -19.39
C ILE A 68 51.54 43.39 -18.95
N LEU A 69 51.83 43.33 -17.65
CA LEU A 69 52.89 42.46 -17.11
C LEU A 69 52.59 40.96 -17.32
N GLY A 70 51.31 40.57 -17.30
CA GLY A 70 50.87 39.22 -17.67
C GLY A 70 50.92 38.97 -19.18
N GLU A 71 50.49 39.93 -20.00
CA GLU A 71 50.54 39.85 -21.47
C GLU A 71 51.97 39.71 -22.01
N THR A 72 52.93 40.36 -21.36
CA THR A 72 54.36 40.31 -21.71
C THR A 72 55.08 39.06 -21.20
N GLY A 73 54.37 38.16 -20.51
CA GLY A 73 54.92 36.91 -19.96
C GLY A 73 55.86 37.09 -18.77
N LEU A 74 56.00 38.31 -18.26
CA LEU A 74 56.84 38.60 -17.09
C LEU A 74 56.19 38.05 -15.82
N TRP A 75 54.87 38.16 -15.69
CA TRP A 75 54.13 37.71 -14.51
C TRP A 75 53.26 36.49 -14.80
N ASP A 76 53.37 35.45 -13.96
CA ASP A 76 52.52 34.26 -14.07
C ASP A 76 51.04 34.63 -13.92
N ILE A 77 50.23 34.18 -14.88
CA ILE A 77 48.81 34.53 -15.00
C ILE A 77 48.01 33.99 -13.80
N LYS A 78 48.38 32.81 -13.26
CA LYS A 78 47.70 32.22 -12.08
C LYS A 78 48.01 33.00 -10.82
N CYS A 79 49.27 33.37 -10.61
CA CYS A 79 49.66 34.27 -9.53
C CYS A 79 48.98 35.64 -9.67
N ALA A 80 48.81 36.15 -10.89
CA ALA A 80 48.11 37.40 -11.16
C ALA A 80 46.63 37.35 -10.79
N LEU A 81 45.91 36.32 -11.24
CA LEU A 81 44.52 36.08 -10.85
C LEU A 81 44.41 35.96 -9.33
N ALA A 82 45.24 35.14 -8.67
CA ALA A 82 45.22 34.98 -7.21
C ALA A 82 45.46 36.30 -6.46
N THR A 83 46.36 37.15 -6.95
CA THR A 83 46.65 38.47 -6.37
C THR A 83 45.47 39.41 -6.51
N PHE A 84 44.83 39.48 -7.68
CA PHE A 84 43.61 40.26 -7.87
C PHE A 84 42.47 39.75 -6.97
N MET A 85 42.30 38.43 -6.83
CA MET A 85 41.29 37.84 -5.94
C MET A 85 41.54 38.20 -4.47
N ALA A 86 42.80 38.22 -4.03
CA ALA A 86 43.17 38.66 -2.68
C ALA A 86 42.90 40.15 -2.45
N CYS A 87 43.07 40.98 -3.49
CA CYS A 87 42.81 42.43 -3.43
C CYS A 87 41.31 42.79 -3.34
N LEU A 88 40.40 41.93 -3.77
CA LEU A 88 38.95 42.23 -3.84
C LEU A 88 38.33 42.63 -2.48
N SER A 89 38.85 42.11 -1.37
CA SER A 89 38.37 42.43 -0.01
C SER A 89 38.67 43.88 0.42
N SER A 90 39.62 44.53 -0.27
CA SER A 90 40.16 45.85 0.08
C SER A 90 39.96 46.89 -1.04
N SER A 91 39.48 46.46 -2.21
CA SER A 91 39.27 47.34 -3.37
C SER A 91 37.93 48.07 -3.29
N LYS A 92 37.93 49.38 -3.57
CA LYS A 92 36.69 50.18 -3.71
C LYS A 92 36.21 50.29 -5.17
N ASN A 93 37.05 49.94 -6.15
CA ASN A 93 36.74 50.04 -7.58
C ASN A 93 36.67 48.65 -8.25
N TYR A 94 35.57 47.95 -8.01
CA TYR A 94 35.32 46.60 -8.55
C TYR A 94 35.23 46.55 -10.07
N GLN A 95 34.89 47.66 -10.74
CA GLN A 95 34.82 47.73 -12.20
C GLN A 95 36.20 47.54 -12.85
N ALA A 96 37.23 48.25 -12.38
CA ALA A 96 38.59 48.13 -12.88
C ALA A 96 39.15 46.72 -12.68
N VAL A 97 38.90 46.13 -11.50
CA VAL A 97 39.32 44.76 -11.18
C VAL A 97 38.60 43.74 -12.05
N THR A 98 37.29 43.89 -12.27
CA THR A 98 36.50 42.97 -13.13
C THR A 98 37.02 42.96 -14.57
N VAL A 99 37.37 44.12 -15.12
CA VAL A 99 37.97 44.24 -16.47
C VAL A 99 39.35 43.58 -16.52
N ALA A 100 40.19 43.80 -15.50
CA ALA A 100 41.51 43.18 -15.43
C ALA A 100 41.43 41.66 -15.34
N VAL A 101 40.56 41.13 -14.48
CA VAL A 101 40.28 39.69 -14.36
C VAL A 101 39.75 39.12 -15.68
N SER A 102 38.85 39.82 -16.38
CA SER A 102 38.36 39.38 -17.69
C SER A 102 39.47 39.22 -18.72
N ARG A 103 40.43 40.17 -18.78
CA ARG A 103 41.55 40.10 -19.71
C ARG A 103 42.53 38.97 -19.34
N LEU A 104 42.82 38.81 -18.05
CA LEU A 104 43.65 37.71 -17.56
C LEU A 104 43.03 36.34 -17.83
N LEU A 105 41.71 36.19 -17.72
CA LEU A 105 41.01 34.94 -18.07
C LEU A 105 41.15 34.60 -19.56
N ILE A 106 41.07 35.59 -20.44
CA ILE A 106 41.28 35.40 -21.89
C ILE A 106 42.74 34.99 -22.17
N LEU A 107 43.71 35.58 -21.46
CA LEU A 107 45.15 35.25 -21.61
C LEU A 107 45.51 33.87 -21.04
N ASP A 108 44.94 33.50 -19.90
CA ASP A 108 45.11 32.17 -19.29
C ASP A 108 44.62 31.08 -20.24
N TRP A 109 43.50 31.35 -20.93
CA TRP A 109 42.96 30.46 -21.94
C TRP A 109 43.85 30.37 -23.19
N LYS A 110 44.35 31.51 -23.71
CA LYS A 110 45.24 31.51 -24.89
C LYS A 110 46.57 30.78 -24.68
N SER A 111 47.00 30.62 -23.43
CA SER A 111 48.29 30.00 -23.10
C SER A 111 48.24 28.47 -22.91
N HIS A 112 47.06 27.84 -22.84
CA HIS A 112 46.92 26.39 -22.58
C HIS A 112 46.04 25.68 -23.62
N ASP A 113 46.50 24.54 -24.15
CA ASP A 113 45.71 23.63 -25.02
C ASP A 113 44.52 22.94 -24.30
N LYS A 114 44.49 22.95 -22.96
CA LYS A 114 43.40 22.42 -22.13
C LYS A 114 42.95 23.45 -21.10
N CYS A 115 41.69 23.88 -21.21
CA CYS A 115 41.06 24.85 -20.33
C CYS A 115 41.01 24.37 -18.86
N ILE A 116 41.28 25.28 -17.91
CA ILE A 116 41.01 25.08 -16.49
C ILE A 116 39.49 25.06 -16.31
N LYS A 117 38.93 23.93 -15.87
CA LYS A 117 37.50 23.81 -15.59
C LYS A 117 37.17 24.55 -14.30
N TYR A 118 36.71 25.79 -14.42
CA TYR A 118 36.15 26.53 -13.30
C TYR A 118 34.83 25.89 -12.82
N THR A 119 34.60 25.93 -11.51
CA THR A 119 33.38 25.42 -10.87
C THR A 119 32.70 26.52 -10.05
N LEU A 120 31.63 26.15 -9.35
CA LEU A 120 30.90 27.05 -8.44
C LEU A 120 31.58 27.17 -7.06
N GLU A 121 32.48 26.24 -6.71
CA GLU A 121 33.04 26.08 -5.36
C GLU A 121 34.57 26.21 -5.30
N VAL A 122 35.07 26.55 -4.11
CA VAL A 122 36.50 26.66 -3.80
C VAL A 122 37.10 25.24 -3.76
N PRO A 123 38.29 24.98 -4.35
CA PRO A 123 39.32 25.93 -4.79
C PRO A 123 39.25 26.39 -6.26
N THR A 124 38.36 25.83 -7.09
CA THR A 124 38.28 26.12 -8.54
C THR A 124 37.17 27.10 -8.90
N GLN A 125 36.72 27.93 -7.95
CA GLN A 125 35.62 28.86 -8.15
C GLN A 125 35.95 29.87 -9.24
N HIS A 126 34.99 30.13 -10.14
CA HIS A 126 35.17 31.14 -11.19
C HIS A 126 35.34 32.55 -10.58
N PRO A 127 36.34 33.35 -10.99
CA PRO A 127 36.61 34.68 -10.42
C PRO A 127 35.41 35.63 -10.40
N PHE A 128 34.61 35.68 -11.47
CA PHE A 128 33.38 36.49 -11.50
C PHE A 128 32.35 36.09 -10.45
N ILE A 129 32.27 34.82 -10.04
CA ILE A 129 31.36 34.38 -8.98
C ILE A 129 31.82 34.97 -7.65
N THR A 130 33.12 34.93 -7.35
CA THR A 130 33.65 35.50 -6.10
C THR A 130 33.43 37.02 -6.05
N ILE A 131 33.57 37.73 -7.19
CA ILE A 131 33.27 39.16 -7.28
C ILE A 131 31.78 39.43 -6.96
N LEU A 132 30.86 38.64 -7.53
CA LEU A 132 29.41 38.76 -7.28
C LEU A 132 29.04 38.43 -5.83
N ILE A 133 29.73 37.48 -5.18
CA ILE A 133 29.52 37.13 -3.77
C ILE A 133 29.97 38.27 -2.85
N GLN A 134 31.12 38.91 -3.15
CA GLN A 134 31.69 39.96 -2.31
C GLN A 134 30.98 41.31 -2.49
N GLU A 135 30.67 41.72 -3.73
CA GLU A 135 29.91 42.94 -4.01
C GLU A 135 28.80 42.68 -5.03
N LYS A 136 27.57 42.51 -4.55
CA LYS A 136 26.39 42.20 -5.39
C LYS A 136 26.10 43.26 -6.47
N LEU A 137 26.45 44.53 -6.26
CA LEU A 137 26.18 45.64 -7.20
C LEU A 137 27.11 45.63 -8.43
N SER A 138 28.24 44.90 -8.37
CA SER A 138 29.19 44.75 -9.48
C SER A 138 28.63 43.96 -10.68
N TRP A 139 27.42 43.41 -10.57
CA TRP A 139 26.78 42.58 -11.60
C TRP A 139 26.74 43.23 -12.99
N ARG A 140 26.57 44.56 -13.07
CA ARG A 140 26.59 45.29 -14.35
C ARG A 140 27.96 45.19 -15.04
N SER A 141 29.02 45.34 -14.27
CA SER A 141 30.40 45.23 -14.75
C SER A 141 30.69 43.80 -15.22
N VAL A 142 30.29 42.80 -14.42
CA VAL A 142 30.45 41.38 -14.76
C VAL A 142 29.69 41.04 -16.04
N LEU A 143 28.41 41.44 -16.16
CA LEU A 143 27.59 41.19 -17.33
C LEU A 143 28.15 41.86 -18.59
N ASN A 144 28.66 43.09 -18.49
CA ASN A 144 29.33 43.75 -19.62
C ASN A 144 30.58 42.99 -20.07
N GLN A 145 31.36 42.43 -19.14
CA GLN A 145 32.49 41.57 -19.50
C GLN A 145 32.04 40.23 -20.08
N MET A 146 30.94 39.63 -19.60
CA MET A 146 30.35 38.43 -20.22
C MET A 146 29.91 38.70 -21.66
N LYS A 147 29.24 39.83 -21.91
CA LYS A 147 28.88 40.30 -23.27
C LYS A 147 30.13 40.44 -24.14
N PHE A 148 31.20 41.01 -23.60
CA PHE A 148 32.48 41.18 -24.30
C PHE A 148 33.15 39.85 -24.66
N ILE A 149 33.23 38.90 -23.72
CA ILE A 149 33.84 37.58 -23.96
C ILE A 149 33.03 36.77 -24.99
N MET A 150 31.70 36.81 -24.93
CA MET A 150 30.85 36.06 -25.87
C MET A 150 30.79 36.65 -27.28
N HIS A 151 31.13 37.93 -27.46
CA HIS A 151 31.20 38.59 -28.76
C HIS A 151 32.64 39.02 -29.11
N HIS A 152 33.63 38.31 -28.56
CA HIS A 152 35.04 38.64 -28.78
C HIS A 152 35.43 38.48 -30.26
N HIS A 153 36.31 39.35 -30.78
CA HIS A 153 36.72 39.34 -32.18
C HIS A 153 37.44 38.05 -32.61
N ASP A 154 38.02 37.33 -31.65
CA ASP A 154 38.71 36.05 -31.87
C ASP A 154 37.71 34.88 -31.86
N LYS A 155 37.60 34.19 -33.01
CA LYS A 155 36.62 33.12 -33.21
C LYS A 155 36.79 31.95 -32.24
N GLN A 156 38.03 31.63 -31.85
CA GLN A 156 38.28 30.52 -30.93
C GLN A 156 37.81 30.83 -29.50
N VAL A 157 38.02 32.08 -29.05
CA VAL A 157 37.53 32.58 -27.76
C VAL A 157 36.00 32.62 -27.76
N MET A 158 35.39 33.06 -28.86
CA MET A 158 33.94 33.12 -29.01
C MET A 158 33.29 31.71 -28.94
N GLU A 159 33.85 30.71 -29.61
CA GLU A 159 33.30 29.34 -29.61
C GLU A 159 33.36 28.67 -28.23
N GLN A 160 34.40 28.94 -27.44
CA GLN A 160 34.60 28.35 -26.11
C GLN A 160 34.15 29.25 -24.94
N SER A 161 33.71 30.48 -25.23
CA SER A 161 33.21 31.45 -24.25
C SER A 161 32.10 30.86 -23.35
N VAL A 162 31.27 29.98 -23.93
CA VAL A 162 30.17 29.31 -23.23
C VAL A 162 30.69 28.34 -22.17
N GLU A 163 31.79 27.62 -22.43
CA GLU A 163 32.37 26.68 -21.46
C GLU A 163 33.05 27.41 -20.30
N LEU A 164 33.77 28.51 -20.60
CA LEU A 164 34.39 29.38 -19.60
C LEU A 164 33.34 30.04 -18.69
N LEU A 165 32.27 30.58 -19.27
CA LEU A 165 31.25 31.34 -18.54
C LEU A 165 30.12 30.48 -17.96
N ARG A 166 30.03 29.19 -18.30
CA ARG A 166 28.98 28.28 -17.79
C ARG A 166 28.78 28.39 -16.28
N PRO A 167 29.83 28.32 -15.43
CA PRO A 167 29.64 28.42 -13.97
C PRO A 167 28.99 29.75 -13.56
N VAL A 168 29.30 30.84 -14.24
CA VAL A 168 28.76 32.17 -13.96
C VAL A 168 27.28 32.24 -14.36
N PHE A 169 26.91 31.73 -15.54
CA PHE A 169 25.50 31.69 -15.96
C PHE A 169 24.65 30.84 -15.02
N VAL A 170 25.12 29.65 -14.66
CA VAL A 170 24.39 28.75 -13.75
C VAL A 170 24.31 29.35 -12.34
N HIS A 171 25.36 30.05 -11.87
CA HIS A 171 25.32 30.77 -10.60
C HIS A 171 24.30 31.92 -10.59
N VAL A 172 24.17 32.68 -11.69
CA VAL A 172 23.23 33.80 -11.76
C VAL A 172 21.79 33.32 -11.92
N LEU A 173 21.56 32.31 -12.76
CA LEU A 173 20.21 31.90 -13.19
C LEU A 173 19.59 30.79 -12.36
N CYS A 174 20.39 29.86 -11.81
CA CYS A 174 19.89 28.71 -11.05
C CYS A 174 20.08 28.86 -9.53
N ASN A 175 20.46 30.05 -9.04
CA ASN A 175 20.63 30.26 -7.60
C ASN A 175 19.27 30.36 -6.89
N PRO A 176 18.99 29.46 -5.93
CA PRO A 176 17.72 29.46 -5.20
C PRO A 176 17.58 30.60 -4.16
N SER A 177 18.64 31.38 -3.89
CA SER A 177 18.58 32.48 -2.93
C SER A 177 17.95 33.76 -3.51
N ILE A 178 17.11 34.41 -2.70
CA ILE A 178 16.31 35.61 -3.02
C ILE A 178 17.19 36.85 -3.30
N ASP A 179 18.49 36.76 -3.03
CA ASP A 179 19.44 37.87 -2.98
C ASP A 179 19.95 38.38 -4.35
N SER A 180 19.47 37.81 -5.45
CA SER A 180 19.92 38.12 -6.81
C SER A 180 18.97 39.11 -7.52
N TYR A 181 19.52 40.13 -8.17
CA TYR A 181 18.73 41.13 -8.87
C TYR A 181 18.07 40.55 -10.13
N GLU A 182 16.74 40.65 -10.24
CA GLU A 182 15.97 40.18 -11.41
C GLU A 182 16.45 40.78 -12.74
N SER A 183 16.94 42.02 -12.73
CA SER A 183 17.54 42.64 -13.91
C SER A 183 18.81 41.91 -14.38
N CYS A 184 19.65 41.43 -13.45
CA CYS A 184 20.85 40.67 -13.77
C CYS A 184 20.48 39.33 -14.41
N LYS A 185 19.52 38.61 -13.81
CA LYS A 185 19.03 37.35 -14.36
C LYS A 185 18.44 37.51 -15.75
N ARG A 186 17.58 38.52 -15.96
CA ARG A 186 16.98 38.80 -17.26
C ARG A 186 18.02 39.08 -18.32
N GLU A 187 18.93 40.02 -18.08
CA GLU A 187 19.94 40.34 -19.08
C GLU A 187 20.92 39.19 -19.34
N ALA A 188 21.26 38.39 -18.31
CA ALA A 188 22.08 37.20 -18.48
C ALA A 188 21.36 36.13 -19.31
N TRP A 189 20.07 35.92 -19.07
CA TRP A 189 19.25 34.97 -19.82
C TRP A 189 19.04 35.39 -21.27
N GLU A 190 18.76 36.67 -21.53
CA GLU A 190 18.66 37.22 -22.89
C GLU A 190 19.93 37.00 -23.70
N LEU A 191 21.09 37.13 -23.06
CA LEU A 191 22.40 36.90 -23.68
C LEU A 191 22.59 35.42 -24.07
N VAL A 192 22.14 34.50 -23.22
CA VAL A 192 22.11 33.06 -23.52
C VAL A 192 21.11 32.75 -24.64
N ILE A 193 19.93 33.38 -24.67
CA ILE A 193 18.89 33.14 -25.68
C ILE A 193 19.28 33.69 -27.06
N LYS A 194 19.96 34.85 -27.12
CA LYS A 194 20.31 35.51 -28.39
C LYS A 194 21.49 34.86 -29.12
N SER A 195 22.41 34.24 -28.39
CA SER A 195 23.64 33.60 -28.95
C SER A 195 23.34 32.32 -29.75
N SER A 196 24.20 31.89 -30.68
CA SER A 196 23.96 30.66 -31.48
C SER A 196 24.46 29.37 -30.81
N ASN A 197 25.56 29.45 -30.06
CA ASN A 197 26.31 28.27 -29.56
C ASN A 197 25.89 27.81 -28.15
N THR A 198 24.70 28.19 -27.68
CA THR A 198 24.27 28.05 -26.28
C THR A 198 23.12 27.05 -26.07
N THR A 199 22.78 26.23 -27.06
CA THR A 199 21.67 25.24 -26.96
C THR A 199 21.80 24.33 -25.74
N ASN A 200 22.99 23.74 -25.52
CA ASN A 200 23.26 22.87 -24.36
C ASN A 200 23.20 23.63 -23.02
N LEU A 201 23.58 24.91 -23.00
CA LEU A 201 23.51 25.72 -21.80
C LEU A 201 22.05 26.12 -21.49
N ARG A 202 21.24 26.42 -22.51
CA ARG A 202 19.80 26.68 -22.35
C ARG A 202 19.08 25.48 -21.78
N THR A 203 19.31 24.29 -22.35
CA THR A 203 18.69 23.05 -21.86
C THR A 203 19.12 22.76 -20.44
N GLU A 204 20.41 22.93 -20.13
CA GLU A 204 20.91 22.76 -18.76
C GLU A 204 20.22 23.70 -17.78
N ILE A 205 20.15 25.00 -18.07
CA ILE A 205 19.53 25.98 -17.19
C ILE A 205 18.06 25.60 -16.95
N LEU A 206 17.29 25.33 -18.01
CA LEU A 206 15.87 24.96 -17.89
C LEU A 206 15.64 23.72 -17.02
N LEU A 207 16.48 22.70 -17.15
CA LEU A 207 16.38 21.47 -16.33
C LEU A 207 16.55 21.78 -14.84
N TRP A 208 17.39 22.75 -14.49
CA TRP A 208 17.75 23.05 -13.11
C TRP A 208 16.97 24.21 -12.47
N LEU A 209 16.05 24.86 -13.20
CA LEU A 209 15.19 25.91 -12.64
C LEU A 209 14.27 25.34 -11.55
N CYS A 210 14.35 25.91 -10.35
CA CYS A 210 13.56 25.47 -9.19
C CYS A 210 12.16 26.11 -9.22
N THR A 211 11.13 25.34 -8.85
CA THR A 211 9.73 25.80 -8.78
C THR A 211 9.06 25.52 -7.43
N ASN A 212 9.86 25.25 -6.40
CA ASN A 212 9.39 24.90 -5.05
C ASN A 212 8.79 26.06 -4.25
N ARG A 213 9.11 27.31 -4.62
CA ARG A 213 8.57 28.52 -4.00
C ARG A 213 7.84 29.33 -5.05
N ALA A 214 6.87 30.12 -4.61
CA ALA A 214 6.11 31.04 -5.46
C ALA A 214 7.05 31.92 -6.33
N ASP A 215 8.03 32.59 -5.73
CA ASP A 215 8.94 33.51 -6.45
C ASP A 215 9.81 32.79 -7.49
N THR A 216 10.36 31.61 -7.13
CA THR A 216 11.20 30.83 -8.04
C THR A 216 10.39 30.20 -9.16
N CYS A 217 9.14 29.81 -8.90
CA CYS A 217 8.18 29.37 -9.92
C CYS A 217 7.87 30.48 -10.92
N ILE A 218 7.65 31.71 -10.45
CA ILE A 218 7.41 32.88 -11.32
C ILE A 218 8.65 33.20 -12.17
N ASP A 219 9.85 33.22 -11.58
CA ASP A 219 11.11 33.45 -12.31
C ASP A 219 11.29 32.36 -13.38
N ALA A 220 11.15 31.09 -13.02
CA ALA A 220 11.22 29.98 -13.96
C ALA A 220 10.21 30.11 -15.11
N ASN A 221 8.97 30.48 -14.80
CA ASN A 221 7.94 30.73 -15.80
C ASN A 221 8.34 31.87 -16.75
N CYS A 222 8.81 32.99 -16.20
CA CYS A 222 9.28 34.12 -17.02
C CYS A 222 10.41 33.72 -17.96
N ARG A 223 11.40 32.92 -17.51
CA ARG A 223 12.50 32.44 -18.37
C ARG A 223 12.02 31.53 -19.49
N VAL A 224 11.05 30.67 -19.21
CA VAL A 224 10.45 29.79 -20.22
C VAL A 224 9.64 30.60 -21.24
N LEU A 225 8.88 31.59 -20.81
CA LEU A 225 8.15 32.50 -21.72
C LEU A 225 9.10 33.34 -22.59
N GLU A 226 10.14 33.92 -22.01
CA GLU A 226 11.18 34.67 -22.75
C GLU A 226 11.85 33.80 -23.82
N LEU A 227 12.01 32.49 -23.56
CA LEU A 227 12.49 31.53 -24.55
C LEU A 227 11.43 31.21 -25.61
N ALA A 228 10.17 31.02 -25.21
CA ALA A 228 9.06 30.75 -26.10
C ALA A 228 8.92 31.85 -27.17
N ASP A 229 8.94 33.11 -26.77
CA ASP A 229 8.84 34.27 -27.67
C ASP A 229 9.97 34.30 -28.71
N MET A 230 11.19 33.98 -28.29
CA MET A 230 12.33 33.88 -29.20
C MET A 230 12.19 32.69 -30.16
N THR A 231 11.74 31.53 -29.67
CA THR A 231 11.55 30.34 -30.52
C THR A 231 10.41 30.52 -31.53
N LEU A 232 9.34 31.23 -31.16
CA LEU A 232 8.28 31.66 -32.06
C LEU A 232 8.82 32.55 -33.18
N SER A 233 9.67 33.52 -32.82
CA SER A 233 10.31 34.42 -33.79
C SER A 233 11.21 33.66 -34.77
N LYS A 234 11.90 32.60 -34.31
CA LYS A 234 12.76 31.74 -35.16
C LYS A 234 12.00 30.61 -35.87
N ARG A 235 10.73 30.35 -35.52
CA ARG A 235 9.88 29.23 -35.99
C ARG A 235 10.52 27.85 -35.83
N ASP A 236 11.20 27.60 -34.72
CA ASP A 236 11.76 26.27 -34.41
C ASP A 236 10.68 25.32 -33.90
N LYS A 237 10.21 24.42 -34.77
CA LYS A 237 9.11 23.50 -34.47
C LYS A 237 9.44 22.49 -33.37
N GLU A 238 10.69 22.02 -33.27
CA GLU A 238 11.08 21.00 -32.30
C GLU A 238 11.08 21.57 -30.87
N LEU A 239 11.66 22.77 -30.70
CA LEU A 239 11.64 23.49 -29.44
C LEU A 239 10.23 23.93 -29.06
N CYS A 240 9.44 24.49 -30.00
CA CYS A 240 8.05 24.87 -29.72
C CYS A 240 7.25 23.68 -29.19
N THR A 241 7.39 22.51 -29.81
CA THR A 241 6.67 21.29 -29.40
C THR A 241 7.08 20.80 -28.01
N ALA A 242 8.34 21.02 -27.59
CA ALA A 242 8.82 20.64 -26.27
C ALA A 242 8.46 21.68 -25.18
N LEU A 243 8.34 22.96 -25.54
CA LEU A 243 8.00 24.05 -24.62
C LEU A 243 6.51 24.09 -24.26
N VAL A 244 5.61 23.71 -25.16
CA VAL A 244 4.15 23.78 -24.88
C VAL A 244 3.75 22.94 -23.65
N PRO A 245 4.14 21.65 -23.52
CA PRO A 245 3.85 20.89 -22.30
C PRO A 245 4.56 21.43 -21.07
N LEU A 246 5.76 22.02 -21.23
CA LEU A 246 6.50 22.65 -20.13
C LEU A 246 5.74 23.86 -19.57
N ILE A 247 5.27 24.76 -20.43
CA ILE A 247 4.47 25.93 -20.03
C ILE A 247 3.16 25.48 -19.37
N ALA A 248 2.47 24.47 -19.92
CA ALA A 248 1.26 23.93 -19.29
C ALA A 248 1.55 23.34 -17.90
N SER A 249 2.64 22.60 -17.73
CA SER A 249 3.03 22.05 -16.42
C SER A 249 3.42 23.13 -15.40
N LEU A 250 4.07 24.21 -15.83
CA LEU A 250 4.35 25.38 -14.99
C LEU A 250 3.06 26.15 -14.64
N THR A 251 2.09 26.17 -15.54
CA THR A 251 0.78 26.78 -15.30
C THR A 251 0.03 26.07 -14.17
N ILE A 252 0.12 24.73 -14.11
CA ILE A 252 -0.41 23.95 -12.98
C ILE A 252 0.24 24.41 -11.66
N GLN A 253 1.58 24.49 -11.63
CA GLN A 253 2.32 24.91 -10.44
C GLN A 253 2.02 26.37 -10.04
N LEU A 254 1.88 27.29 -10.99
CA LEU A 254 1.51 28.68 -10.71
C LEU A 254 0.11 28.79 -10.11
N LEU A 255 -0.85 28.02 -10.63
CA LEU A 255 -2.22 27.97 -10.10
C LEU A 255 -2.27 27.38 -8.69
N GLU A 256 -1.47 26.35 -8.41
CA GLU A 256 -1.32 25.79 -7.05
C GLU A 256 -0.79 26.83 -6.05
N HIS A 257 0.10 27.73 -6.49
CA HIS A 257 0.58 28.86 -5.70
C HIS A 257 -0.35 30.10 -5.72
N GLY A 258 -1.42 30.09 -6.51
CA GLY A 258 -2.41 31.17 -6.59
C GLY A 258 -2.03 32.36 -7.49
N HIS A 259 -1.10 32.19 -8.44
CA HIS A 259 -0.69 33.24 -9.38
C HIS A 259 -1.49 33.25 -10.69
N GLU A 260 -1.40 34.36 -11.42
CA GLU A 260 -2.11 34.58 -12.68
C GLU A 260 -1.47 33.84 -13.87
N PRO A 261 -2.23 33.02 -14.63
CA PRO A 261 -1.70 32.21 -15.74
C PRO A 261 -1.91 32.83 -17.15
N VAL A 262 -2.47 34.03 -17.28
CA VAL A 262 -2.97 34.56 -18.58
C VAL A 262 -1.90 34.58 -19.67
N GLN A 263 -0.68 35.03 -19.36
CA GLN A 263 0.42 35.05 -20.33
C GLN A 263 0.81 33.65 -20.82
N ASN A 264 0.67 32.64 -19.96
CA ASN A 264 0.92 31.24 -20.34
C ASN A 264 -0.14 30.74 -21.32
N PHE A 265 -1.41 31.11 -21.11
CA PHE A 265 -2.48 30.73 -22.03
C PHE A 265 -2.33 31.38 -23.40
N CYS A 266 -1.98 32.66 -23.46
CA CYS A 266 -1.70 33.35 -24.73
C CYS A 266 -0.54 32.70 -25.49
N THR A 267 0.60 32.49 -24.82
CA THR A 267 1.78 31.89 -25.45
C THR A 267 1.55 30.44 -25.88
N ILE A 268 0.75 29.65 -25.16
CA ILE A 268 0.34 28.30 -25.60
C ILE A 268 -0.45 28.38 -26.91
N LEU A 269 -1.41 29.30 -27.03
CA LEU A 269 -2.20 29.49 -28.24
C LEU A 269 -1.33 29.89 -29.43
N ASP A 270 -0.37 30.80 -29.21
CA ASP A 270 0.59 31.22 -30.25
C ASP A 270 1.51 30.07 -30.69
N LEU A 271 2.01 29.28 -29.74
CA LEU A 271 2.87 28.12 -30.02
C LEU A 271 2.15 27.00 -30.77
N PHE A 272 0.82 26.88 -30.64
CA PHE A 272 0.05 25.89 -31.39
C PHE A 272 0.09 26.11 -32.90
N GLU A 273 0.39 27.31 -33.39
CA GLU A 273 0.58 27.56 -34.83
C GLU A 273 1.85 26.92 -35.40
N CYS A 274 2.87 26.69 -34.55
CA CYS A 274 4.19 26.21 -34.96
C CYS A 274 4.53 24.79 -34.47
N CYS A 275 3.75 24.21 -33.56
CA CYS A 275 4.03 22.89 -32.97
C CYS A 275 3.59 21.69 -33.85
N TYR A 276 4.07 20.50 -33.52
CA TYR A 276 3.57 19.24 -34.10
C TYR A 276 2.32 18.75 -33.37
N ASN A 277 1.34 18.23 -34.13
CA ASN A 277 0.03 17.85 -33.59
C ASN A 277 0.04 16.61 -32.66
N TYR A 278 1.10 15.79 -32.62
CA TYR A 278 1.11 14.56 -31.80
C TYR A 278 1.14 14.81 -30.28
N ILE A 279 1.34 16.06 -29.83
CA ILE A 279 1.31 16.42 -28.40
C ILE A 279 -0.11 16.52 -27.83
N GLY A 280 -1.16 16.37 -28.65
CA GLY A 280 -2.56 16.49 -28.22
C GLY A 280 -2.88 15.67 -26.97
N ASN A 281 -2.41 14.42 -26.90
CA ASN A 281 -2.62 13.53 -25.76
C ASN A 281 -2.10 14.10 -24.44
N ILE A 282 -0.84 14.55 -24.39
CA ILE A 282 -0.26 15.09 -23.15
C ILE A 282 -0.92 16.42 -22.80
N MET A 283 -1.19 17.26 -23.80
CA MET A 283 -1.82 18.56 -23.59
C MET A 283 -3.23 18.44 -23.03
N ILE A 284 -4.05 17.51 -23.52
CA ILE A 284 -5.39 17.30 -22.97
C ILE A 284 -5.35 16.95 -21.48
N VAL A 285 -4.41 16.10 -21.06
CA VAL A 285 -4.32 15.68 -19.66
C VAL A 285 -3.82 16.81 -18.77
N LEU A 286 -2.81 17.55 -19.21
CA LEU A 286 -2.33 18.74 -18.49
C LEU A 286 -3.43 19.81 -18.40
N MET A 287 -4.17 20.06 -19.48
CA MET A 287 -5.31 20.99 -19.47
C MET A 287 -6.45 20.50 -18.57
N ALA A 288 -6.69 19.19 -18.47
CA ALA A 288 -7.67 18.64 -17.54
C ALA A 288 -7.27 18.88 -16.07
N GLU A 289 -5.98 18.76 -15.71
CA GLU A 289 -5.50 19.17 -14.37
C GLU A 289 -5.69 20.68 -14.15
N ILE A 290 -5.33 21.51 -15.15
CA ILE A 290 -5.55 22.96 -15.08
C ILE A 290 -7.03 23.27 -14.80
N ILE A 291 -7.97 22.65 -15.52
CA ILE A 291 -9.43 22.88 -15.32
C ILE A 291 -9.91 22.51 -13.91
N LEU A 292 -9.29 21.51 -13.25
CA LEU A 292 -9.68 21.10 -11.91
C LEU A 292 -9.23 22.08 -10.82
N ILE A 293 -8.16 22.84 -11.05
CA ILE A 293 -7.52 23.76 -10.10
C ILE A 293 -7.86 25.23 -10.42
N CYS A 294 -8.11 25.55 -11.70
CA CYS A 294 -8.26 26.90 -12.21
C CYS A 294 -9.44 27.67 -11.57
N PRO A 295 -9.24 28.92 -11.12
CA PRO A 295 -10.32 29.82 -10.75
C PRO A 295 -11.28 30.11 -11.91
N ALA A 296 -12.53 30.41 -11.58
CA ALA A 296 -13.58 30.74 -12.55
C ALA A 296 -13.19 31.83 -13.56
N ALA A 297 -12.36 32.80 -13.15
CA ALA A 297 -11.94 33.93 -13.98
C ALA A 297 -11.16 33.52 -15.25
N TYR A 298 -10.31 32.50 -15.16
CA TYR A 298 -9.45 32.06 -16.26
C TYR A 298 -9.95 30.79 -16.95
N LEU A 299 -11.12 30.28 -16.53
CA LEU A 299 -11.76 29.12 -17.14
C LEU A 299 -12.07 29.32 -18.65
N PRO A 300 -12.55 30.50 -19.12
CA PRO A 300 -12.78 30.72 -20.55
C PRO A 300 -11.53 30.50 -21.42
N ASP A 301 -10.38 31.03 -20.99
CA ASP A 301 -9.11 30.93 -21.72
C ASP A 301 -8.62 29.46 -21.78
N ALA A 302 -8.71 28.76 -20.65
CA ALA A 302 -8.38 27.33 -20.59
C ALA A 302 -9.30 26.48 -21.51
N LEU A 303 -10.60 26.81 -21.56
CA LEU A 303 -11.54 26.14 -22.46
C LEU A 303 -11.27 26.45 -23.93
N GLN A 304 -10.85 27.67 -24.27
CA GLN A 304 -10.44 28.03 -25.62
C GLN A 304 -9.27 27.16 -26.08
N ILE A 305 -8.24 27.00 -25.25
CA ILE A 305 -7.11 26.09 -25.53
C ILE A 305 -7.62 24.66 -25.77
N CYS A 306 -8.53 24.17 -24.93
CA CYS A 306 -9.13 22.84 -25.10
C CYS A 306 -9.89 22.70 -26.43
N THR A 307 -10.63 23.74 -26.87
CA THR A 307 -11.30 23.72 -28.18
C THR A 307 -10.30 23.58 -29.32
N VAL A 308 -9.18 24.32 -29.29
CA VAL A 308 -8.15 24.25 -30.32
C VAL A 308 -7.50 22.87 -30.37
N ILE A 309 -7.22 22.25 -29.21
CA ILE A 309 -6.63 20.92 -29.15
C ILE A 309 -7.57 19.87 -29.75
N VAL A 310 -8.85 19.85 -29.31
CA VAL A 310 -9.86 18.89 -29.80
C VAL A 310 -10.15 19.06 -31.29
N ASP A 311 -9.98 20.28 -31.83
CA ASP A 311 -10.24 20.59 -33.23
C ASP A 311 -9.06 20.26 -34.15
N ARG A 312 -7.81 20.50 -33.70
CA ARG A 312 -6.62 20.42 -34.55
C ARG A 312 -5.75 19.17 -34.33
N MET A 313 -5.80 18.53 -33.17
CA MET A 313 -4.83 17.49 -32.78
C MET A 313 -5.47 16.10 -32.62
N PRO A 314 -4.78 15.02 -33.05
CA PRO A 314 -5.21 13.66 -32.78
C PRO A 314 -5.11 13.36 -31.28
N CYS A 315 -6.20 12.88 -30.69
CA CYS A 315 -6.30 12.63 -29.27
C CYS A 315 -6.96 11.28 -28.99
N HIS A 316 -6.38 10.51 -28.09
CA HIS A 316 -6.91 9.22 -27.68
C HIS A 316 -8.28 9.38 -26.98
N VAL A 317 -9.25 8.53 -27.31
CA VAL A 317 -10.64 8.64 -26.86
C VAL A 317 -10.79 8.62 -25.34
N ILE A 318 -9.98 7.81 -24.63
CA ILE A 318 -9.99 7.79 -23.15
C ILE A 318 -9.55 9.16 -22.59
N LEU A 319 -8.54 9.80 -23.18
CA LEU A 319 -8.04 11.09 -22.73
C LEU A 319 -9.03 12.23 -23.04
N LEU A 320 -9.75 12.14 -24.16
CA LEU A 320 -10.87 13.04 -24.42
C LEU A 320 -11.96 12.91 -23.34
N ASN A 321 -12.27 11.68 -22.91
CA ASN A 321 -13.20 11.46 -21.79
C ASN A 321 -12.63 11.93 -20.44
N THR A 322 -11.31 11.93 -20.26
CA THR A 322 -10.66 12.56 -19.10
C THR A 322 -10.95 14.07 -19.06
N LEU A 323 -10.88 14.75 -20.20
CA LEU A 323 -11.27 16.16 -20.29
C LEU A 323 -12.77 16.34 -20.02
N ALA A 324 -13.63 15.47 -20.58
CA ALA A 324 -15.06 15.50 -20.28
C ALA A 324 -15.34 15.34 -18.78
N ALA A 325 -14.60 14.47 -18.08
CA ALA A 325 -14.70 14.33 -16.64
C ALA A 325 -14.41 15.65 -15.91
N ALA A 326 -13.30 16.31 -16.23
CA ALA A 326 -12.94 17.61 -15.65
C ALA A 326 -14.04 18.67 -15.86
N LEU A 327 -14.68 18.69 -17.04
CA LEU A 327 -15.78 19.61 -17.35
C LEU A 327 -17.07 19.31 -16.57
N ILE A 328 -17.39 18.04 -16.32
CA ILE A 328 -18.59 17.63 -15.58
C ILE A 328 -18.62 18.24 -14.18
N LYS A 329 -17.46 18.40 -13.53
CA LYS A 329 -17.35 19.07 -12.21
C LYS A 329 -17.97 20.46 -12.23
N TRP A 330 -17.62 21.27 -13.23
CA TRP A 330 -18.12 22.63 -13.40
C TRP A 330 -19.60 22.67 -13.81
N LEU A 331 -20.05 21.68 -14.58
CA LEU A 331 -21.45 21.57 -14.99
C LEU A 331 -22.40 21.13 -13.86
N ALA A 332 -21.90 20.36 -12.90
CA ALA A 332 -22.68 19.91 -11.74
C ALA A 332 -22.97 21.05 -10.76
N TYR A 333 -22.08 22.05 -10.67
CA TYR A 333 -22.20 23.21 -9.79
C TYR A 333 -22.15 24.51 -10.61
N PRO A 334 -23.20 24.85 -11.37
CA PRO A 334 -23.21 26.04 -12.21
C PRO A 334 -23.16 27.30 -11.34
N SER A 335 -22.26 28.22 -11.68
CA SER A 335 -22.14 29.54 -11.04
C SER A 335 -22.45 30.65 -12.04
N LEU A 336 -22.92 31.79 -11.55
CA LEU A 336 -23.15 32.99 -12.38
C LEU A 336 -21.85 33.49 -13.02
N LEU A 337 -20.72 33.31 -12.34
CA LEU A 337 -19.40 33.75 -12.77
C LEU A 337 -18.90 33.00 -14.02
N CYS A 338 -19.42 31.80 -14.27
CA CYS A 338 -18.97 30.93 -15.35
C CYS A 338 -19.98 30.81 -16.51
N SER A 339 -20.99 31.68 -16.63
CA SER A 339 -22.08 31.49 -17.61
C SER A 339 -21.58 31.22 -19.03
N ASP A 340 -20.61 32.00 -19.50
CA ASP A 340 -20.09 31.92 -20.87
C ASP A 340 -19.18 30.69 -21.03
N ALA A 341 -18.33 30.43 -20.03
CA ALA A 341 -17.50 29.23 -19.97
C ALA A 341 -18.33 27.95 -19.96
N LEU A 342 -19.46 27.91 -19.24
CA LEU A 342 -20.35 26.75 -19.15
C LEU A 342 -21.02 26.44 -20.49
N VAL A 343 -21.33 27.45 -21.32
CA VAL A 343 -21.86 27.23 -22.68
C VAL A 343 -20.80 26.56 -23.55
N THR A 344 -19.56 27.06 -23.51
CA THR A 344 -18.43 26.46 -24.24
C THR A 344 -18.13 25.04 -23.74
N ALA A 345 -18.13 24.82 -22.43
CA ALA A 345 -17.94 23.51 -21.81
C ALA A 345 -19.03 22.50 -22.24
N LYS A 346 -20.30 22.91 -22.30
CA LYS A 346 -21.39 22.06 -22.80
C LYS A 346 -21.19 21.68 -24.26
N LYS A 347 -20.84 22.65 -25.11
CA LYS A 347 -20.55 22.39 -26.54
C LYS A 347 -19.41 21.39 -26.71
N LEU A 348 -18.33 21.59 -25.95
CA LEU A 348 -17.14 20.73 -26.00
C LEU A 348 -17.44 19.31 -25.48
N LEU A 349 -18.22 19.19 -24.41
CA LEU A 349 -18.67 17.91 -23.88
C LEU A 349 -19.53 17.14 -24.90
N ILE A 350 -20.49 17.80 -25.55
CA ILE A 350 -21.30 17.16 -26.61
C ILE A 350 -20.39 16.68 -27.75
N LYS A 351 -19.41 17.50 -28.15
CA LYS A 351 -18.46 17.15 -29.21
C LYS A 351 -17.62 15.92 -28.84
N ILE A 352 -17.01 15.90 -27.67
CA ILE A 352 -16.22 14.75 -27.18
C ILE A 352 -17.06 13.48 -27.16
N MET A 353 -18.29 13.56 -26.64
CA MET A 353 -19.16 12.39 -26.52
C MET A 353 -19.70 11.88 -27.87
N SER A 354 -19.65 12.71 -28.92
CA SER A 354 -20.05 12.35 -30.28
C SER A 354 -18.94 11.71 -31.11
N GLN A 355 -17.67 11.86 -30.72
CA GLN A 355 -16.53 11.28 -31.45
C GLN A 355 -16.48 9.76 -31.24
N LYS A 356 -16.57 9.00 -32.34
CA LYS A 356 -16.26 7.56 -32.39
C LYS A 356 -14.87 7.40 -33.00
N GLU A 357 -14.03 6.64 -32.30
CA GLU A 357 -12.69 6.13 -32.67
C GLU A 357 -11.93 6.95 -33.73
N THR A 358 -10.95 7.73 -33.28
CA THR A 358 -9.89 8.26 -34.14
C THR A 358 -8.71 7.30 -34.15
N ASP A 359 -8.21 7.01 -35.35
CA ASP A 359 -7.10 6.10 -35.63
C ASP A 359 -5.91 6.24 -34.66
N SER A 360 -5.42 5.07 -34.24
CA SER A 360 -4.26 4.82 -33.41
C SER A 360 -2.99 5.38 -34.05
N GLY A 361 -2.69 6.66 -33.82
CA GLY A 361 -1.33 7.16 -33.97
C GLY A 361 -0.43 6.40 -32.99
N ASN A 362 0.67 5.81 -33.48
CA ASN A 362 1.69 5.21 -32.62
C ASN A 362 2.06 6.21 -31.52
N GLY A 363 1.80 5.86 -30.25
CA GLY A 363 2.05 6.68 -29.07
C GLY A 363 3.53 7.03 -28.81
N THR A 364 4.39 6.87 -29.80
CA THR A 364 5.82 7.15 -29.75
C THR A 364 6.05 8.62 -30.08
N ILE A 365 6.10 9.45 -29.04
CA ILE A 365 6.58 10.82 -29.15
C ILE A 365 8.06 10.76 -29.54
N SER A 366 8.42 11.32 -30.70
CA SER A 366 9.77 11.21 -31.30
C SER A 366 10.71 12.36 -30.97
N ASN A 367 10.24 13.38 -30.24
CA ASN A 367 11.00 14.60 -29.98
C ASN A 367 11.98 14.44 -28.82
N LYS A 368 13.28 14.41 -29.15
CA LYS A 368 14.39 14.32 -28.19
C LYS A 368 14.36 15.40 -27.11
N MET A 369 14.02 16.64 -27.48
CA MET A 369 13.97 17.76 -26.53
C MET A 369 12.84 17.61 -25.52
N LEU A 370 11.70 17.08 -25.94
CA LEU A 370 10.59 16.79 -25.04
C LEU A 370 10.92 15.65 -24.07
N PHE A 371 11.70 14.65 -24.49
CA PHE A 371 12.24 13.66 -23.55
C PHE A 371 13.17 14.29 -22.52
N ILE A 372 14.09 15.16 -22.95
CA ILE A 372 15.00 15.85 -22.03
C ILE A 372 14.21 16.67 -21.01
N PHE A 373 13.26 17.50 -21.47
CA PHE A 373 12.45 18.32 -20.57
C PHE A 373 11.44 17.52 -19.74
N SER A 374 11.06 16.31 -20.15
CA SER A 374 10.18 15.47 -19.32
C SER A 374 10.77 15.22 -17.94
N TYR A 375 12.09 15.05 -17.83
CA TYR A 375 12.78 14.87 -16.55
C TYR A 375 12.88 16.15 -15.70
N SER A 376 12.53 17.32 -16.25
CA SER A 376 12.45 18.55 -15.46
C SER A 376 11.13 18.69 -14.72
N ASN A 377 10.05 18.03 -15.15
CA ASN A 377 8.76 18.21 -14.52
C ASN A 377 8.07 16.86 -14.28
N GLY A 378 7.81 16.55 -13.01
CA GLY A 378 7.19 15.30 -12.59
C GLY A 378 5.84 15.03 -13.27
N TYR A 379 5.05 16.07 -13.58
CA TYR A 379 3.77 15.91 -14.29
C TYR A 379 3.97 15.41 -15.72
N ILE A 380 4.95 15.95 -16.46
CA ILE A 380 5.21 15.57 -17.85
C ILE A 380 5.68 14.13 -17.92
N GLN A 381 6.72 13.78 -17.15
CA GLN A 381 7.25 12.41 -17.15
C GLN A 381 6.19 11.39 -16.75
N PHE A 382 5.41 11.68 -15.70
CA PHE A 382 4.35 10.80 -15.24
C PHE A 382 3.29 10.56 -16.33
N TYR A 383 2.76 11.63 -16.92
CA TYR A 383 1.70 11.50 -17.94
C TYR A 383 2.21 10.89 -19.25
N MET A 384 3.48 11.10 -19.61
CA MET A 384 4.11 10.42 -20.74
C MET A 384 4.14 8.90 -20.56
N GLU A 385 4.52 8.42 -19.37
CA GLU A 385 4.51 6.98 -19.07
C GLU A 385 3.08 6.44 -18.98
N LEU A 386 2.14 7.21 -18.41
CA LEU A 386 0.74 6.82 -18.37
C LEU A 386 0.13 6.69 -19.76
N ILE A 387 0.38 7.64 -20.66
CA ILE A 387 -0.08 7.60 -22.06
C ILE A 387 0.51 6.38 -22.78
N ARG A 388 1.81 6.09 -22.60
CA ARG A 388 2.43 4.88 -23.15
C ARG A 388 1.75 3.61 -22.66
N SER A 389 1.41 3.55 -21.37
CA SER A 389 0.69 2.41 -20.81
C SER A 389 -0.69 2.26 -21.43
N LEU A 390 -1.44 3.34 -21.64
CA LEU A 390 -2.77 3.30 -22.27
C LEU A 390 -2.75 2.72 -23.68
N TYR A 391 -1.77 3.09 -24.51
CA TYR A 391 -1.60 2.52 -25.85
C TYR A 391 -1.27 1.02 -25.83
N SER A 392 -0.66 0.50 -24.75
CA SER A 392 -0.44 -0.94 -24.60
C SER A 392 -1.65 -1.70 -24.03
N VAL A 393 -2.64 -0.98 -23.48
CA VAL A 393 -3.75 -1.54 -22.68
C VAL A 393 -5.04 -1.72 -23.50
N GLU A 394 -5.08 -1.26 -24.75
CA GLU A 394 -6.25 -1.39 -25.65
C GLU A 394 -6.79 -2.84 -25.77
N ALA A 395 -5.97 -3.87 -25.49
CA ALA A 395 -6.39 -5.27 -25.48
C ALA A 395 -6.91 -5.81 -24.12
N ASP A 396 -6.42 -5.32 -22.97
CA ASP A 396 -6.67 -5.90 -21.63
C ASP A 396 -6.84 -4.83 -20.52
N THR A 397 -7.84 -3.95 -20.66
CA THR A 397 -8.12 -2.89 -19.67
C THR A 397 -8.38 -3.41 -18.25
N LEU A 398 -9.00 -4.57 -18.10
CA LEU A 398 -9.33 -5.15 -16.79
C LEU A 398 -8.07 -5.57 -16.02
N SER A 399 -7.10 -6.19 -16.67
CA SER A 399 -5.86 -6.65 -16.02
C SER A 399 -5.00 -5.47 -15.54
N TRP A 400 -4.98 -4.38 -16.32
CA TRP A 400 -4.32 -3.13 -15.93
C TRP A 400 -4.99 -2.51 -14.69
N LEU A 401 -6.31 -2.51 -14.61
CA LEU A 401 -7.04 -2.03 -13.43
C LEU A 401 -6.83 -2.92 -12.21
N GLU A 402 -6.73 -4.24 -12.38
CA GLU A 402 -6.37 -5.15 -11.30
C GLU A 402 -4.98 -4.85 -10.75
N ASN A 403 -4.00 -4.62 -11.63
CA ASN A 403 -2.66 -4.20 -11.21
C ASN A 403 -2.67 -2.83 -10.51
N LEU A 404 -3.41 -1.85 -11.03
CA LEU A 404 -3.51 -0.53 -10.40
C LEU A 404 -4.23 -0.57 -9.05
N SER A 405 -5.16 -1.51 -8.83
CA SER A 405 -5.82 -1.67 -7.54
C SER A 405 -4.85 -2.04 -6.41
N LEU A 406 -3.75 -2.73 -6.75
CA LEU A 406 -2.64 -3.07 -5.84
C LEU A 406 -1.68 -1.90 -5.61
N ALA A 407 -1.82 -0.81 -6.35
CA ALA A 407 -0.90 0.32 -6.29
C ALA A 407 -1.17 1.20 -5.06
N PRO A 408 -0.14 1.90 -4.54
CA PRO A 408 -0.29 2.85 -3.44
C PRO A 408 -1.30 3.95 -3.74
N ILE A 409 -1.98 4.48 -2.70
CA ILE A 409 -3.02 5.50 -2.86
C ILE A 409 -2.54 6.74 -3.62
N ASP A 410 -1.32 7.21 -3.35
CA ASP A 410 -0.74 8.39 -3.99
C ASP A 410 -0.67 8.20 -5.51
N LEU A 411 -0.21 7.03 -5.95
CA LEU A 411 -0.12 6.68 -7.37
C LEU A 411 -1.51 6.57 -8.00
N ARG A 412 -2.46 5.93 -7.30
CA ARG A 412 -3.85 5.84 -7.77
C ARG A 412 -4.49 7.22 -7.92
N TYR A 413 -4.18 8.15 -7.02
CA TYR A 413 -4.63 9.53 -7.11
C TYR A 413 -3.98 10.28 -8.29
N MET A 414 -2.69 10.09 -8.56
CA MET A 414 -2.07 10.68 -9.76
C MET A 414 -2.74 10.16 -11.06
N CYS A 415 -3.26 8.93 -11.06
CA CYS A 415 -4.05 8.38 -12.17
C CYS A 415 -5.53 8.80 -12.19
N LYS A 416 -6.01 9.60 -11.23
CA LYS A 416 -7.45 9.92 -11.03
C LYS A 416 -8.15 10.35 -12.32
N LEU A 417 -7.49 11.20 -13.10
CA LEU A 417 -8.04 11.79 -14.32
C LEU A 417 -8.29 10.74 -15.41
N VAL A 418 -7.30 9.89 -15.67
CA VAL A 418 -7.43 8.79 -16.64
C VAL A 418 -8.44 7.76 -16.16
N LEU A 419 -8.50 7.45 -14.86
CA LEU A 419 -9.52 6.58 -14.29
C LEU A 419 -10.94 7.14 -14.51
N CYS A 420 -11.13 8.45 -14.33
CA CYS A 420 -12.39 9.11 -14.65
C CYS A 420 -12.74 8.99 -16.16
N GLY A 421 -11.74 9.13 -17.04
CA GLY A 421 -11.92 8.93 -18.48
C GLY A 421 -12.36 7.51 -18.85
N ILE A 422 -11.72 6.49 -18.28
CA ILE A 422 -12.10 5.07 -18.45
C ILE A 422 -13.51 4.84 -17.92
N PHE A 423 -13.85 5.36 -16.74
CA PHE A 423 -15.17 5.21 -16.13
C PHE A 423 -16.30 5.77 -17.01
N LEU A 424 -16.09 6.94 -17.64
CA LEU A 424 -17.08 7.54 -18.52
C LEU A 424 -17.23 6.76 -19.82
N ARG A 425 -16.12 6.31 -20.42
CA ARG A 425 -16.10 5.62 -21.72
C ARG A 425 -16.62 4.18 -21.65
N SER A 426 -16.22 3.41 -20.64
CA SER A 426 -16.49 1.97 -20.59
C SER A 426 -17.95 1.68 -20.27
N ASP A 427 -18.57 0.82 -21.06
CA ASP A 427 -19.92 0.28 -20.80
C ASP A 427 -19.88 -1.18 -20.31
N GLU A 428 -18.69 -1.79 -20.25
CA GLU A 428 -18.50 -3.13 -19.70
C GLU A 428 -18.66 -3.12 -18.17
N PRO A 429 -19.54 -3.98 -17.59
CA PRO A 429 -19.89 -3.90 -16.18
C PRO A 429 -18.70 -4.20 -15.26
N LEU A 430 -17.83 -5.15 -15.62
CA LEU A 430 -16.67 -5.53 -14.80
C LEU A 430 -15.64 -4.40 -14.70
N VAL A 431 -15.34 -3.75 -15.83
CA VAL A 431 -14.44 -2.59 -15.89
C VAL A 431 -15.01 -1.43 -15.08
N VAL A 432 -16.29 -1.09 -15.28
CA VAL A 432 -16.95 0.01 -14.54
C VAL A 432 -16.94 -0.26 -13.04
N GLN A 433 -17.21 -1.49 -12.60
CA GLN A 433 -17.17 -1.86 -11.19
C GLN A 433 -15.78 -1.70 -10.58
N LYS A 434 -14.74 -2.18 -11.25
CA LYS A 434 -13.36 -2.09 -10.77
C LYS A 434 -12.88 -0.64 -10.71
N VAL A 435 -13.11 0.15 -11.76
CA VAL A 435 -12.75 1.58 -11.75
C VAL A 435 -13.50 2.33 -10.65
N CYS A 436 -14.81 2.10 -10.52
CA CYS A 436 -15.63 2.75 -9.50
C CYS A 436 -15.14 2.40 -8.09
N HIS A 437 -14.76 1.14 -7.84
CA HIS A 437 -14.18 0.73 -6.57
C HIS A 437 -12.86 1.48 -6.27
N ILE A 438 -11.97 1.61 -7.26
CA ILE A 438 -10.73 2.38 -7.11
C ILE A 438 -11.02 3.85 -6.83
N LEU A 439 -11.96 4.47 -7.57
CA LEU A 439 -12.36 5.88 -7.36
C LEU A 439 -12.95 6.11 -5.97
N VAL A 440 -13.73 5.16 -5.43
CA VAL A 440 -14.23 5.23 -4.05
C VAL A 440 -13.08 5.17 -3.05
N GLN A 441 -12.11 4.26 -3.23
CA GLN A 441 -10.94 4.18 -2.34
C GLN A 441 -10.15 5.49 -2.33
N ILE A 442 -9.95 6.10 -3.51
CA ILE A 442 -9.31 7.42 -3.64
C ILE A 442 -10.12 8.49 -2.89
N ALA A 443 -11.44 8.54 -3.09
CA ALA A 443 -12.30 9.53 -2.46
C ALA A 443 -12.41 9.36 -0.93
N THR A 444 -12.29 8.13 -0.40
CA THR A 444 -12.30 7.89 1.04
C THR A 444 -11.03 8.36 1.75
N GLU A 445 -9.89 8.36 1.05
CA GLU A 445 -8.61 8.80 1.62
C GLU A 445 -8.32 10.29 1.31
N ILE A 446 -8.81 10.81 0.16
CA ILE A 446 -8.57 12.17 -0.32
C ILE A 446 -9.90 12.92 -0.49
N ASN A 447 -10.29 13.67 0.54
CA ASN A 447 -11.58 14.37 0.61
C ASN A 447 -11.85 15.37 -0.53
N PHE A 448 -10.83 16.06 -1.04
CA PHE A 448 -10.99 17.06 -2.12
C PHE A 448 -11.51 16.44 -3.43
N PHE A 449 -11.22 15.16 -3.67
CA PHE A 449 -11.63 14.46 -4.88
C PHE A 449 -13.08 13.96 -4.83
N ALA A 450 -13.66 13.82 -3.64
CA ALA A 450 -14.97 13.19 -3.45
C ALA A 450 -16.11 13.92 -4.17
N SER A 451 -16.09 15.25 -4.26
CA SER A 451 -17.12 16.03 -4.97
C SER A 451 -17.05 15.82 -6.48
N HIS A 452 -15.83 15.75 -7.02
CA HIS A 452 -15.61 15.41 -8.42
C HIS A 452 -16.11 14.00 -8.74
N ALA A 453 -15.71 13.00 -7.94
CA ALA A 453 -16.12 11.61 -8.14
C ALA A 453 -17.65 11.43 -8.07
N LEU A 454 -18.34 12.11 -7.14
CA LEU A 454 -19.80 12.07 -7.05
C LEU A 454 -20.46 12.65 -8.32
N SER A 455 -19.98 13.78 -8.83
CA SER A 455 -20.53 14.38 -10.06
C SER A 455 -20.44 13.44 -11.26
N LEU A 456 -19.35 12.67 -11.36
CA LEU A 456 -19.15 11.67 -12.42
C LEU A 456 -20.06 10.46 -12.25
N LEU A 457 -20.20 9.96 -11.01
CA LEU A 457 -21.09 8.84 -10.69
C LEU A 457 -22.53 9.18 -11.08
N LEU A 458 -23.00 10.38 -10.72
CA LEU A 458 -24.34 10.86 -11.07
C LEU A 458 -24.51 11.01 -12.57
N HIS A 459 -23.50 11.56 -13.27
CA HIS A 459 -23.54 11.65 -14.73
C HIS A 459 -23.66 10.27 -15.39
N LYS A 460 -22.84 9.29 -14.98
CA LYS A 460 -22.91 7.92 -15.50
C LYS A 460 -24.27 7.29 -15.17
N LEU A 461 -24.79 7.47 -13.95
CA LEU A 461 -26.10 6.95 -13.55
C LEU A 461 -27.24 7.46 -14.43
N THR A 462 -27.23 8.72 -14.85
CA THR A 462 -28.27 9.27 -15.74
C THR A 462 -28.27 8.67 -17.15
N ARG A 463 -27.17 8.03 -17.57
CA ARG A 463 -26.98 7.50 -18.92
C ARG A 463 -27.01 5.98 -19.00
N THR A 464 -26.94 5.29 -17.86
CA THR A 464 -26.91 3.83 -17.85
C THR A 464 -28.31 3.24 -17.90
N HIS A 465 -28.50 2.25 -18.78
CA HIS A 465 -29.79 1.57 -18.95
C HIS A 465 -29.76 0.11 -18.46
N ASP A 466 -28.58 -0.45 -18.20
CA ASP A 466 -28.45 -1.80 -17.67
C ASP A 466 -28.82 -1.86 -16.18
N SER A 467 -29.73 -2.77 -15.82
CA SER A 467 -30.23 -2.95 -14.45
C SER A 467 -29.14 -3.39 -13.47
N TYR A 468 -28.17 -4.19 -13.91
CA TYR A 468 -27.10 -4.67 -13.03
C TYR A 468 -26.11 -3.54 -12.70
N MET A 469 -25.66 -2.81 -13.72
CA MET A 469 -24.81 -1.63 -13.53
C MET A 469 -25.51 -0.53 -12.73
N LEU A 470 -26.79 -0.24 -13.00
CA LEU A 470 -27.58 0.73 -12.23
C LEU A 470 -27.62 0.38 -10.74
N LYS A 471 -27.89 -0.89 -10.41
CA LYS A 471 -27.89 -1.36 -9.01
C LYS A 471 -26.53 -1.14 -8.34
N TYR A 472 -25.44 -1.46 -9.03
CA TYR A 472 -24.10 -1.27 -8.50
C TYR A 472 -23.78 0.21 -8.27
N LEU A 473 -23.99 1.07 -9.28
CA LEU A 473 -23.74 2.52 -9.18
C LEU A 473 -24.55 3.15 -8.04
N LEU A 474 -25.82 2.78 -7.88
CA LEU A 474 -26.67 3.22 -6.78
C LEU A 474 -26.15 2.77 -5.41
N LEU A 475 -25.62 1.55 -5.30
CA LEU A 475 -25.00 1.05 -4.05
C LEU A 475 -23.71 1.80 -3.68
N THR A 476 -23.10 2.49 -4.64
CA THR A 476 -21.87 3.29 -4.47
C THR A 476 -22.18 4.73 -4.04
N VAL A 477 -23.34 5.30 -4.38
CA VAL A 477 -23.72 6.68 -4.00
C VAL A 477 -23.52 6.97 -2.50
N PRO A 478 -23.94 6.09 -1.56
CA PRO A 478 -23.76 6.31 -0.13
C PRO A 478 -22.30 6.36 0.33
N GLU A 479 -21.36 5.75 -0.41
CA GLU A 479 -19.93 5.77 -0.05
C GLU A 479 -19.33 7.19 -0.10
N PHE A 480 -19.93 8.09 -0.90
CA PHE A 480 -19.50 9.48 -1.02
C PHE A 480 -20.10 10.42 0.03
N ALA A 481 -20.91 9.90 0.97
CA ALA A 481 -21.56 10.70 2.02
C ALA A 481 -20.60 11.22 3.11
N MET A 482 -19.33 10.79 3.11
CA MET A 482 -18.31 11.18 4.08
C MET A 482 -18.00 12.68 4.09
N THR A 483 -18.09 13.34 2.94
CA THR A 483 -17.76 14.76 2.83
C THR A 483 -19.01 15.61 3.02
N LYS A 484 -18.87 16.69 3.80
CA LYS A 484 -19.97 17.63 4.10
C LYS A 484 -20.60 18.24 2.84
N GLU A 485 -19.79 18.43 1.80
CA GLU A 485 -20.23 19.00 0.51
C GLU A 485 -21.12 18.05 -0.30
N ASN A 486 -20.87 16.75 -0.21
CA ASN A 486 -21.59 15.73 -0.96
C ASN A 486 -22.91 15.32 -0.29
N LEU A 487 -22.97 15.44 1.05
CA LEU A 487 -24.11 14.98 1.84
C LEU A 487 -25.48 15.49 1.34
N PRO A 488 -25.68 16.78 1.02
CA PRO A 488 -26.97 17.27 0.50
C PRO A 488 -27.38 16.63 -0.82
N ILE A 489 -26.42 16.41 -1.72
CA ILE A 489 -26.66 15.82 -3.04
C ILE A 489 -27.01 14.34 -2.88
N VAL A 490 -26.26 13.61 -2.06
CA VAL A 490 -26.55 12.21 -1.74
C VAL A 490 -27.97 12.08 -1.17
N ILE A 491 -28.32 12.87 -0.15
CA ILE A 491 -29.65 12.82 0.45
C ILE A 491 -30.74 13.16 -0.58
N HIS A 492 -30.55 14.22 -1.38
CA HIS A 492 -31.51 14.56 -2.43
C HIS A 492 -31.72 13.41 -3.42
N THR A 493 -30.64 12.73 -3.85
CA THR A 493 -30.77 11.56 -4.71
C THR A 493 -31.53 10.41 -4.03
N LEU A 494 -31.30 10.16 -2.75
CA LEU A 494 -32.02 9.13 -2.00
C LEU A 494 -33.50 9.49 -1.80
N ASP A 495 -33.82 10.77 -1.54
CA ASP A 495 -35.20 11.27 -1.43
C ASP A 495 -35.96 11.13 -2.75
N THR A 496 -35.29 11.41 -3.88
CA THR A 496 -35.89 11.22 -5.22
C THR A 496 -36.20 9.73 -5.49
N LEU A 497 -35.34 8.81 -5.01
CA LEU A 497 -35.56 7.37 -5.11
C LEU A 497 -36.69 6.88 -4.19
N LEU A 498 -36.80 7.46 -3.01
CA LEU A 498 -37.87 7.16 -2.05
C LEU A 498 -39.26 7.49 -2.63
N ASN A 499 -39.34 8.55 -3.44
CA ASN A 499 -40.57 9.07 -4.03
C ASN A 499 -40.93 8.49 -5.42
N SER A 500 -40.01 7.79 -6.10
CA SER A 500 -40.14 7.43 -7.54
C SER A 500 -40.73 6.05 -7.85
N GLY A 501 -41.13 5.25 -6.84
CA GLY A 501 -41.90 4.01 -7.06
C GLY A 501 -41.82 2.98 -5.92
N LYS A 502 -42.72 1.98 -5.92
CA LYS A 502 -42.83 0.99 -4.82
C LYS A 502 -41.56 0.15 -4.60
N SER A 503 -40.88 -0.30 -5.65
CA SER A 503 -39.66 -1.14 -5.54
C SER A 503 -38.40 -0.33 -5.18
N LEU A 504 -38.26 0.88 -5.74
CA LEU A 504 -37.13 1.78 -5.48
C LEU A 504 -37.17 2.34 -4.05
N LYS A 505 -38.37 2.50 -3.47
CA LYS A 505 -38.57 2.92 -2.08
C LYS A 505 -37.83 2.01 -1.08
N TYR A 506 -37.99 0.69 -1.19
CA TYR A 506 -37.31 -0.24 -0.27
C TYR A 506 -35.80 -0.28 -0.48
N PHE A 507 -35.36 -0.11 -1.73
CA PHE A 507 -33.94 -0.03 -2.05
C PHE A 507 -33.32 1.27 -1.53
N ALA A 508 -34.03 2.40 -1.58
CA ALA A 508 -33.61 3.67 -0.99
C ALA A 508 -33.36 3.53 0.52
N ILE A 509 -34.24 2.83 1.26
CA ILE A 509 -34.03 2.54 2.70
C ILE A 509 -32.70 1.78 2.92
N GLN A 510 -32.38 0.81 2.06
CA GLN A 510 -31.11 0.09 2.13
C GLN A 510 -29.90 1.01 1.85
N LEU A 511 -30.02 1.95 0.91
CA LEU A 511 -28.98 2.93 0.60
C LEU A 511 -28.79 3.94 1.74
N TYR A 512 -29.87 4.36 2.39
CA TYR A 512 -29.83 5.18 3.60
C TYR A 512 -29.05 4.48 4.73
N LEU A 513 -29.29 3.19 4.98
CA LEU A 513 -28.52 2.43 5.97
C LEU A 513 -27.02 2.41 5.65
N LYS A 514 -26.66 2.20 4.38
CA LYS A 514 -25.27 2.33 3.94
C LYS A 514 -24.72 3.74 4.13
N ALA A 515 -25.52 4.79 3.95
CA ALA A 515 -25.08 6.16 4.22
C ALA A 515 -24.86 6.40 5.72
N LEU A 516 -25.63 5.75 6.60
CA LEU A 516 -25.48 5.82 8.05
C LEU A 516 -24.20 5.16 8.56
N GLU A 517 -23.80 4.05 7.93
CA GLU A 517 -22.52 3.38 8.18
C GLU A 517 -21.34 4.33 8.02
N LYS A 518 -21.43 5.20 7.01
CA LYS A 518 -20.36 6.12 6.61
C LYS A 518 -20.43 7.43 7.39
N GLU A 519 -21.59 8.09 7.41
CA GLU A 519 -21.77 9.39 8.06
C GLU A 519 -22.88 9.35 9.12
N PRO A 520 -22.59 9.66 10.40
CA PRO A 520 -23.57 9.50 11.47
C PRO A 520 -24.75 10.49 11.39
N ARG A 521 -24.55 11.66 10.78
CA ARG A 521 -25.58 12.70 10.61
C ARG A 521 -26.76 12.24 9.75
N CYS A 522 -26.57 11.19 8.94
CA CYS A 522 -27.62 10.60 8.14
C CYS A 522 -28.81 10.10 8.97
N TYR A 523 -28.63 9.78 10.26
CA TYR A 523 -29.69 9.22 11.13
C TYR A 523 -31.02 9.98 11.05
N ARG A 524 -30.99 11.32 11.11
CA ARG A 524 -32.21 12.16 11.05
C ARG A 524 -33.00 11.96 9.76
N PHE A 525 -32.32 11.76 8.64
CA PHE A 525 -32.94 11.55 7.34
C PHE A 525 -33.52 10.13 7.22
N ILE A 526 -32.92 9.17 7.90
CA ILE A 526 -33.42 7.78 7.94
C ILE A 526 -34.63 7.67 8.84
N SER A 527 -34.62 8.28 10.02
CA SER A 527 -35.76 8.24 10.93
C SER A 527 -37.00 8.86 10.27
N THR A 528 -36.84 10.01 9.62
CA THR A 528 -37.92 10.63 8.82
C THR A 528 -38.38 9.73 7.67
N ALA A 529 -37.46 9.15 6.89
CA ALA A 529 -37.82 8.20 5.84
C ALA A 529 -38.56 6.94 6.38
N LEU A 530 -38.14 6.39 7.52
CA LEU A 530 -38.76 5.22 8.15
C LEU A 530 -40.17 5.53 8.66
N MET A 531 -40.38 6.68 9.30
CA MET A 531 -41.70 7.13 9.73
C MET A 531 -42.64 7.29 8.53
N ASP A 532 -42.20 8.04 7.52
CA ASP A 532 -42.95 8.29 6.29
C ASP A 532 -43.30 6.99 5.53
N THR A 533 -42.37 6.03 5.48
CA THR A 533 -42.58 4.77 4.79
C THR A 533 -43.61 3.88 5.51
N MET A 534 -43.56 3.85 6.84
CA MET A 534 -44.48 3.07 7.70
C MET A 534 -45.89 3.67 7.80
N GLU A 535 -46.03 4.98 7.63
CA GLU A 535 -47.33 5.66 7.53
C GLU A 535 -47.98 5.44 6.16
N LYS A 536 -47.21 5.58 5.07
CA LYS A 536 -47.75 5.60 3.70
C LYS A 536 -47.92 4.22 3.05
N ASP A 537 -47.20 3.18 3.51
CA ASP A 537 -47.22 1.84 2.88
C ASP A 537 -47.36 0.70 3.91
N HIS A 538 -48.47 -0.04 3.81
CA HIS A 538 -48.81 -1.15 4.71
C HIS A 538 -48.45 -2.53 4.16
N SER A 539 -47.71 -2.62 3.06
CA SER A 539 -47.28 -3.90 2.51
C SER A 539 -46.32 -4.65 3.44
N TRP A 540 -46.35 -5.99 3.37
CA TRP A 540 -45.41 -6.83 4.12
C TRP A 540 -43.94 -6.55 3.76
N ARG A 541 -43.66 -6.11 2.51
CA ARG A 541 -42.33 -5.73 2.05
C ARG A 541 -41.82 -4.46 2.72
N SER A 542 -42.69 -3.48 2.91
CA SER A 542 -42.40 -2.26 3.68
C SER A 542 -42.04 -2.63 5.13
N ASN A 543 -42.89 -3.42 5.78
CA ASN A 543 -42.67 -3.84 7.17
C ASN A 543 -41.36 -4.63 7.34
N VAL A 544 -41.01 -5.53 6.42
CA VAL A 544 -39.74 -6.28 6.46
C VAL A 544 -38.53 -5.37 6.21
N ALA A 545 -38.60 -4.44 5.24
CA ALA A 545 -37.52 -3.51 4.95
C ALA A 545 -37.25 -2.57 6.13
N CYS A 546 -38.32 -2.00 6.73
CA CYS A 546 -38.21 -1.15 7.90
C CYS A 546 -37.75 -1.94 9.13
N ALA A 547 -38.26 -3.15 9.39
CA ALA A 547 -37.79 -3.99 10.49
C ALA A 547 -36.29 -4.31 10.37
N ARG A 548 -35.81 -4.61 9.16
CA ARG A 548 -34.39 -4.85 8.90
C ARG A 548 -33.55 -3.60 9.14
N ALA A 549 -34.05 -2.43 8.73
CA ALA A 549 -33.39 -1.16 8.94
C ALA A 549 -33.30 -0.79 10.43
N ILE A 550 -34.39 -0.98 11.18
CA ILE A 550 -34.43 -0.74 12.62
C ILE A 550 -33.47 -1.69 13.34
N LYS A 551 -33.49 -3.00 13.01
CA LYS A 551 -32.55 -3.98 13.58
C LYS A 551 -31.10 -3.53 13.41
N TYR A 552 -30.74 -3.11 12.20
CA TYR A 552 -29.40 -2.62 11.90
C TYR A 552 -29.00 -1.43 12.78
N ILE A 553 -29.92 -0.47 12.99
CA ILE A 553 -29.68 0.69 13.85
C ILE A 553 -29.54 0.25 15.32
N CYS A 554 -30.40 -0.65 15.80
CA CYS A 554 -30.35 -1.16 17.17
C CYS A 554 -29.06 -1.94 17.48
N ASP A 555 -28.56 -2.74 16.53
CA ASP A 555 -27.33 -3.53 16.69
C ASP A 555 -26.08 -2.63 16.76
N ASN A 556 -25.99 -1.60 15.90
CA ASN A 556 -24.78 -0.78 15.77
C ASN A 556 -24.79 0.51 16.60
N ARG A 557 -25.97 1.07 16.87
CA ARG A 557 -26.15 2.34 17.60
C ARG A 557 -27.36 2.27 18.54
N PRO A 558 -27.25 1.53 19.65
CA PRO A 558 -28.38 1.26 20.54
C PRO A 558 -29.00 2.52 21.17
N ALA A 559 -28.22 3.59 21.37
CA ALA A 559 -28.70 4.86 21.94
C ALA A 559 -29.80 5.52 21.10
N HIS A 560 -29.79 5.35 19.78
CA HIS A 560 -30.84 5.86 18.89
C HIS A 560 -32.03 4.89 18.75
N GLY A 561 -31.91 3.68 19.30
CA GLY A 561 -32.95 2.66 19.19
C GLY A 561 -34.15 2.89 20.10
N GLU A 562 -34.03 3.67 21.18
CA GLU A 562 -35.14 4.00 22.08
C GLU A 562 -36.28 4.72 21.34
N GLU A 563 -35.95 5.68 20.47
CA GLU A 563 -36.90 6.42 19.64
C GLU A 563 -37.65 5.51 18.64
N LEU A 564 -37.07 4.35 18.30
CA LEU A 564 -37.60 3.40 17.32
C LEU A 564 -38.47 2.30 17.95
N VAL A 565 -38.54 2.21 19.29
CA VAL A 565 -39.38 1.21 20.00
C VAL A 565 -40.87 1.30 19.64
N PRO A 566 -41.49 2.49 19.49
CA PRO A 566 -42.87 2.58 19.03
C PRO A 566 -43.10 1.94 17.66
N LEU A 567 -42.13 2.08 16.74
CA LEU A 567 -42.18 1.45 15.42
C LEU A 567 -42.07 -0.07 15.51
N LEU A 568 -41.23 -0.61 16.40
CA LEU A 568 -41.14 -2.06 16.65
C LEU A 568 -42.46 -2.62 17.20
N SER A 569 -43.09 -1.94 18.15
CA SER A 569 -44.41 -2.31 18.65
C SER A 569 -45.46 -2.28 17.54
N GLN A 570 -45.43 -1.26 16.67
CA GLN A 570 -46.31 -1.16 15.52
C GLN A 570 -46.12 -2.31 14.53
N ILE A 571 -44.88 -2.72 14.25
CA ILE A 571 -44.56 -3.87 13.38
C ILE A 571 -45.12 -5.17 14.00
N LEU A 572 -44.88 -5.41 15.29
CA LEU A 572 -45.38 -6.60 15.99
C LEU A 572 -46.91 -6.66 16.05
N ASN A 573 -47.58 -5.52 16.10
CA ASN A 573 -49.05 -5.45 16.10
C ASN A 573 -49.65 -5.61 14.69
N ARG A 574 -48.97 -5.14 13.63
CA ARG A 574 -49.44 -5.22 12.24
C ARG A 574 -49.17 -6.59 11.59
N CYS A 575 -48.09 -7.27 11.97
CA CYS A 575 -47.59 -8.47 11.29
C CYS A 575 -48.17 -9.78 11.84
N VAL A 576 -49.46 -10.02 11.57
CA VAL A 576 -50.18 -11.25 11.99
C VAL A 576 -50.12 -12.36 10.92
N ASP A 577 -49.92 -12.01 9.64
CA ASP A 577 -49.94 -12.95 8.52
C ASP A 577 -48.71 -13.88 8.49
N LEU A 578 -48.87 -15.06 7.87
CA LEU A 578 -47.80 -16.05 7.62
C LEU A 578 -46.58 -15.42 6.92
N ASN A 579 -46.79 -14.57 5.92
CA ASN A 579 -45.73 -13.90 5.15
C ASN A 579 -45.01 -12.78 5.93
N SER A 580 -45.62 -12.29 7.02
CA SER A 580 -45.08 -11.20 7.83
C SER A 580 -44.23 -11.68 9.02
N GLY A 581 -44.08 -12.99 9.21
CA GLY A 581 -43.30 -13.57 10.31
C GLY A 581 -41.83 -13.14 10.32
N ALA A 582 -41.24 -12.86 9.15
CA ALA A 582 -39.88 -12.33 9.05
C ALA A 582 -39.74 -10.93 9.68
N ALA A 583 -40.75 -10.06 9.53
CA ALA A 583 -40.73 -8.73 10.15
C ALA A 583 -40.85 -8.82 11.68
N SER A 584 -41.71 -9.71 12.18
CA SER A 584 -41.83 -9.97 13.63
C SER A 584 -40.56 -10.55 14.24
N ALA A 585 -39.89 -11.48 13.55
CA ALA A 585 -38.60 -12.03 14.00
C ALA A 585 -37.50 -10.95 14.04
N LEU A 586 -37.39 -10.11 12.99
CA LEU A 586 -36.44 -9.00 12.99
C LEU A 586 -36.74 -7.97 14.10
N ALA A 587 -38.02 -7.74 14.41
CA ALA A 587 -38.40 -6.87 15.52
C ALA A 587 -38.01 -7.46 16.89
N LEU A 588 -38.18 -8.78 17.09
CA LEU A 588 -37.72 -9.48 18.29
C LEU A 588 -36.19 -9.43 18.44
N ASP A 589 -35.46 -9.65 17.35
CA ASP A 589 -34.00 -9.52 17.35
C ASP A 589 -33.57 -8.08 17.72
N SER A 590 -34.28 -7.07 17.20
CA SER A 590 -34.04 -5.66 17.54
C SER A 590 -34.23 -5.40 19.04
N ILE A 591 -35.30 -5.95 19.63
CA ILE A 591 -35.55 -5.87 21.08
C ILE A 591 -34.44 -6.58 21.85
N SER A 592 -33.97 -7.74 21.39
CA SER A 592 -32.84 -8.44 22.01
C SER A 592 -31.58 -7.57 22.02
N ALA A 593 -31.28 -6.85 20.93
CA ALA A 593 -30.14 -5.95 20.85
C ALA A 593 -30.26 -4.75 21.80
N LEU A 594 -31.46 -4.19 21.95
CA LEU A 594 -31.73 -3.11 22.90
C LEU A 594 -31.67 -3.56 24.36
N CYS A 595 -32.06 -4.80 24.65
CA CYS A 595 -31.89 -5.40 25.98
C CYS A 595 -30.42 -5.68 26.31
N LYS A 596 -29.62 -6.17 25.34
CA LYS A 596 -28.15 -6.34 25.50
C LYS A 596 -27.44 -5.06 25.88
N SER A 597 -27.83 -3.96 25.25
CA SER A 597 -27.24 -2.64 25.45
C SER A 597 -27.84 -1.84 26.61
N THR A 598 -28.65 -2.50 27.46
CA THR A 598 -29.33 -1.94 28.65
C THR A 598 -30.22 -0.73 28.42
N VAL A 599 -30.55 -0.41 27.16
CA VAL A 599 -31.50 0.65 26.78
C VAL A 599 -32.92 0.29 27.22
N ILE A 600 -33.28 -0.99 27.17
CA ILE A 600 -34.61 -1.50 27.55
C ILE A 600 -34.48 -2.64 28.57
N GLY A 601 -35.32 -2.64 29.61
CA GLY A 601 -35.40 -3.73 30.58
C GLY A 601 -36.07 -4.99 30.02
N ILE A 602 -35.39 -6.14 30.10
CA ILE A 602 -35.91 -7.43 29.59
C ILE A 602 -37.16 -7.90 30.35
N TYR A 603 -37.22 -7.71 31.67
CA TYR A 603 -38.31 -8.22 32.50
C TYR A 603 -39.65 -7.52 32.17
N SER A 604 -39.67 -6.18 32.12
CA SER A 604 -40.85 -5.40 31.74
C SER A 604 -41.27 -5.67 30.29
N THR A 605 -40.29 -5.80 29.39
CA THR A 605 -40.54 -6.07 27.97
C THR A 605 -41.13 -7.47 27.76
N TRP A 606 -40.61 -8.47 28.46
CA TRP A 606 -41.14 -9.83 28.41
C TRP A 606 -42.57 -9.93 28.95
N GLN A 607 -42.90 -9.20 30.03
CA GLN A 607 -44.29 -9.17 30.53
C GLN A 607 -45.29 -8.67 29.47
N VAL A 608 -44.90 -7.70 28.64
CA VAL A 608 -45.73 -7.17 27.55
C VAL A 608 -45.79 -8.13 26.35
N LEU A 609 -44.69 -8.82 26.04
CA LEU A 609 -44.57 -9.72 24.88
C LEU A 609 -45.14 -11.14 25.14
N ALA A 610 -44.99 -11.66 26.36
CA ALA A 610 -45.37 -13.01 26.77
C ALA A 610 -46.79 -13.43 26.34
N PRO A 611 -47.87 -12.63 26.53
CA PRO A 611 -49.22 -13.06 26.17
C PRO A 611 -49.39 -13.27 24.65
N LYS A 612 -48.60 -12.59 23.82
CA LYS A 612 -48.61 -12.77 22.36
C LYS A 612 -47.70 -13.91 21.93
N MET A 613 -46.48 -13.95 22.47
CA MET A 613 -45.46 -14.93 22.06
C MET A 613 -45.83 -16.37 22.48
N ARG A 614 -46.59 -16.55 23.58
CA ARG A 614 -47.13 -17.88 23.96
C ARG A 614 -48.17 -18.44 22.98
N LYS A 615 -48.77 -17.60 22.14
CA LYS A 615 -49.75 -18.01 21.10
C LYS A 615 -49.10 -18.15 19.72
N GLU A 616 -47.82 -17.83 19.59
CA GLU A 616 -47.10 -17.84 18.31
C GLU A 616 -46.79 -19.28 17.88
N LYS A 617 -46.97 -19.56 16.59
CA LYS A 617 -46.75 -20.90 16.01
C LYS A 617 -45.79 -20.87 14.82
N ARG A 618 -45.41 -19.68 14.33
CA ARG A 618 -44.52 -19.54 13.17
C ARG A 618 -43.08 -19.86 13.55
N THR A 619 -42.48 -20.85 12.88
CA THR A 619 -41.12 -21.33 13.12
C THR A 619 -40.06 -20.22 13.20
N ILE A 620 -40.08 -19.27 12.26
CA ILE A 620 -39.08 -18.18 12.15
C ILE A 620 -39.12 -17.25 13.37
N VAL A 621 -40.31 -17.01 13.93
CA VAL A 621 -40.49 -16.15 15.11
C VAL A 621 -40.07 -16.89 16.37
N LEU A 622 -40.36 -18.19 16.47
CA LEU A 622 -39.94 -19.04 17.57
C LEU A 622 -38.42 -19.23 17.61
N GLU A 623 -37.74 -19.33 16.47
CA GLU A 623 -36.27 -19.34 16.39
C GLU A 623 -35.66 -18.05 16.97
N SER A 624 -36.14 -16.88 16.53
CA SER A 624 -35.71 -15.58 17.05
C SER A 624 -36.03 -15.41 18.54
N LEU A 625 -37.17 -15.95 19.00
CA LEU A 625 -37.54 -15.99 20.41
C LEU A 625 -36.57 -16.84 21.24
N CYS A 626 -36.17 -18.02 20.74
CA CYS A 626 -35.14 -18.84 21.38
C CYS A 626 -33.80 -18.11 21.46
N ASP A 627 -33.40 -17.37 20.41
CA ASP A 627 -32.18 -16.55 20.43
C ASP A 627 -32.29 -15.37 21.42
N LEU A 628 -33.47 -14.73 21.56
CA LEU A 628 -33.73 -13.73 22.60
C LEU A 628 -33.52 -14.34 23.99
N PHE A 629 -34.07 -15.54 24.22
CA PHE A 629 -33.94 -16.27 25.47
C PHE A 629 -32.49 -16.65 25.79
N ALA A 630 -31.73 -17.12 24.80
CA ALA A 630 -30.32 -17.44 24.95
C ALA A 630 -29.51 -16.28 25.56
N ASN A 631 -29.89 -15.03 25.29
CA ASN A 631 -29.17 -13.85 25.76
C ASN A 631 -29.58 -13.40 27.18
N ILE A 632 -30.66 -13.94 27.75
CA ILE A 632 -31.19 -13.53 29.06
C ILE A 632 -30.18 -13.67 30.20
N PRO A 633 -29.40 -14.76 30.33
CA PRO A 633 -28.39 -14.90 31.38
C PRO A 633 -27.30 -13.81 31.35
N SER A 634 -27.12 -13.14 30.22
CA SER A 634 -26.12 -12.08 30.03
C SER A 634 -26.62 -10.67 30.36
N TYR A 635 -27.93 -10.50 30.62
CA TYR A 635 -28.51 -9.18 30.90
C TYR A 635 -28.34 -8.77 32.37
N LEU A 636 -28.23 -7.46 32.61
CA LEU A 636 -28.24 -6.90 33.96
C LEU A 636 -29.67 -6.77 34.49
N PHE A 637 -29.93 -7.37 35.65
CA PHE A 637 -31.21 -7.32 36.35
C PHE A 637 -31.14 -6.37 37.53
N ARG A 638 -32.27 -5.70 37.83
CA ARG A 638 -32.37 -4.77 38.97
C ARG A 638 -32.56 -5.49 40.32
N THR A 639 -33.09 -6.71 40.32
CA THR A 639 -33.46 -7.52 41.49
C THR A 639 -33.18 -9.01 41.22
N SER A 640 -32.60 -9.72 42.20
CA SER A 640 -32.25 -11.15 42.07
C SER A 640 -33.46 -12.09 42.03
N GLU A 641 -34.56 -11.72 42.70
CA GLU A 641 -35.76 -12.57 42.76
C GLU A 641 -36.55 -12.60 41.44
N ASP A 642 -36.62 -11.45 40.74
CA ASP A 642 -37.28 -11.35 39.43
C ASP A 642 -36.50 -12.10 38.33
N HIS A 643 -35.17 -12.13 38.48
CA HIS A 643 -34.26 -12.87 37.61
C HIS A 643 -34.51 -14.38 37.67
N ASP A 644 -34.61 -14.94 38.88
CA ASP A 644 -34.74 -16.38 39.05
C ASP A 644 -36.10 -16.90 38.58
N ARG A 645 -37.19 -16.14 38.84
CA ARG A 645 -38.53 -16.47 38.33
C ARG A 645 -38.58 -16.46 36.80
N LEU A 646 -37.95 -15.47 36.18
CA LEU A 646 -37.91 -15.35 34.73
C LEU A 646 -37.05 -16.45 34.07
N ILE A 647 -35.93 -16.85 34.69
CA ILE A 647 -35.14 -17.99 34.22
C ILE A 647 -35.96 -19.27 34.25
N VAL A 648 -36.70 -19.56 35.33
CA VAL A 648 -37.49 -20.80 35.42
C VAL A 648 -38.60 -20.82 34.36
N ASP A 649 -39.32 -19.71 34.15
CA ASP A 649 -40.36 -19.62 33.11
C ASP A 649 -39.78 -19.83 31.71
N VAL A 650 -38.66 -19.17 31.39
CA VAL A 650 -38.01 -19.24 30.08
C VAL A 650 -37.38 -20.62 29.81
N VAL A 651 -36.67 -21.19 30.78
CA VAL A 651 -36.03 -22.50 30.64
C VAL A 651 -37.08 -23.59 30.46
N SER A 652 -38.21 -23.51 31.16
CA SER A 652 -39.34 -24.44 30.97
C SER A 652 -39.93 -24.35 29.55
N LEU A 653 -40.06 -23.13 29.00
CA LEU A 653 -40.51 -22.92 27.62
C LEU A 653 -39.50 -23.45 26.59
N LEU A 654 -38.20 -23.22 26.81
CA LEU A 654 -37.13 -23.74 25.94
C LEU A 654 -37.15 -25.27 25.90
N TRP A 655 -37.27 -25.93 27.06
CA TRP A 655 -37.40 -27.38 27.13
C TRP A 655 -38.68 -27.88 26.46
N GLY A 656 -39.80 -27.17 26.59
CA GLY A 656 -41.02 -27.47 25.83
C GLY A 656 -40.83 -27.43 24.32
N TYR A 657 -39.97 -26.53 23.82
CA TYR A 657 -39.62 -26.46 22.39
C TYR A 657 -38.66 -27.56 21.93
N THR A 658 -37.90 -28.19 22.83
CA THR A 658 -37.02 -29.33 22.48
C THR A 658 -37.79 -30.62 22.17
N VAL A 659 -39.00 -30.76 22.74
CA VAL A 659 -39.90 -31.91 22.55
C VAL A 659 -40.81 -31.74 21.33
N GLY A 660 -40.92 -30.52 20.80
CA GLY A 660 -41.75 -30.23 19.63
C GLY A 660 -41.28 -30.88 18.33
N ASP A 661 -42.23 -31.11 17.41
CA ASP A 661 -41.97 -31.76 16.11
C ASP A 661 -41.10 -30.91 15.15
N ASP A 662 -41.06 -29.59 15.35
CA ASP A 662 -40.35 -28.68 14.45
C ASP A 662 -38.83 -28.66 14.72
N MET A 663 -38.10 -29.39 13.87
CA MET A 663 -36.65 -29.56 13.92
C MET A 663 -35.88 -28.25 14.16
N ARG A 664 -36.28 -27.16 13.51
CA ARG A 664 -35.51 -25.91 13.57
C ARG A 664 -35.65 -25.21 14.92
N VAL A 665 -36.85 -25.24 15.49
CA VAL A 665 -37.11 -24.68 16.83
C VAL A 665 -36.41 -25.52 17.90
N ALA A 666 -36.45 -26.85 17.79
CA ALA A 666 -35.75 -27.74 18.73
C ALA A 666 -34.23 -27.49 18.72
N ARG A 667 -33.62 -27.31 17.54
CA ARG A 667 -32.19 -26.94 17.43
C ARG A 667 -31.88 -25.57 18.03
N ALA A 668 -32.72 -24.57 17.78
CA ALA A 668 -32.57 -23.22 18.36
C ALA A 668 -32.72 -23.25 19.89
N ALA A 669 -33.64 -24.06 20.41
CA ALA A 669 -33.85 -24.25 21.84
C ALA A 669 -32.63 -24.92 22.51
N PHE A 670 -32.08 -26.00 21.95
CA PHE A 670 -30.84 -26.61 22.45
C PHE A 670 -29.65 -25.65 22.43
N LYS A 671 -29.55 -24.81 21.40
CA LYS A 671 -28.52 -23.76 21.32
C LYS A 671 -28.72 -22.72 22.42
N ALA A 672 -29.96 -22.29 22.67
CA ALA A 672 -30.28 -21.31 23.71
C ALA A 672 -29.99 -21.83 25.12
N LEU A 673 -30.27 -23.10 25.39
CA LEU A 673 -30.01 -23.74 26.69
C LEU A 673 -28.52 -23.77 27.06
N ARG A 674 -27.60 -23.65 26.10
CA ARG A 674 -26.14 -23.62 26.37
C ARG A 674 -25.72 -22.39 27.17
N SER A 675 -26.44 -21.28 27.11
CA SER A 675 -26.06 -20.06 27.85
C SER A 675 -26.42 -20.11 29.34
N TYR A 676 -27.13 -21.16 29.77
CA TYR A 676 -27.55 -21.35 31.15
C TYR A 676 -26.61 -22.31 31.87
N GLN A 677 -26.19 -21.93 33.08
CA GLN A 677 -25.39 -22.78 33.97
C GLN A 677 -26.21 -23.98 34.45
N ILE A 678 -25.59 -25.17 34.45
CA ILE A 678 -26.23 -26.44 34.83
C ILE A 678 -26.74 -26.37 36.27
N GLU A 679 -26.04 -25.65 37.15
CA GLU A 679 -26.39 -25.47 38.56
C GLU A 679 -27.66 -24.65 38.78
N ARG A 680 -28.10 -23.87 37.78
CA ARG A 680 -29.26 -22.98 37.87
C ARG A 680 -30.52 -23.56 37.22
N ILE A 681 -30.44 -24.75 36.62
CA ILE A 681 -31.58 -25.41 35.99
C ILE A 681 -32.26 -26.32 37.03
N PRO A 682 -33.50 -26.01 37.45
CA PRO A 682 -34.20 -26.88 38.39
C PRO A 682 -34.65 -28.17 37.72
N LEU A 683 -34.67 -29.26 38.49
CA LEU A 683 -35.09 -30.58 38.01
C LEU A 683 -36.56 -30.60 37.54
N SER A 684 -37.38 -29.65 38.01
CA SER A 684 -38.78 -29.45 37.59
C SER A 684 -38.94 -28.82 36.20
N ALA A 685 -37.90 -28.21 35.63
CA ALA A 685 -37.96 -27.60 34.31
C ALA A 685 -37.64 -28.59 33.17
N LEU A 686 -37.16 -29.80 33.50
CA LEU A 686 -36.91 -30.85 32.51
C LEU A 686 -38.23 -31.53 32.08
N PRO A 687 -38.41 -31.86 30.79
CA PRO A 687 -39.55 -32.63 30.33
C PRO A 687 -39.60 -34.02 30.97
N SER A 688 -40.80 -34.54 31.21
CA SER A 688 -41.00 -35.89 31.76
C SER A 688 -40.38 -36.99 30.90
N GLU A 689 -40.21 -36.75 29.60
CA GLU A 689 -39.60 -37.68 28.64
C GLU A 689 -38.09 -37.86 28.84
N PHE A 690 -37.39 -36.94 29.51
CA PHE A 690 -35.95 -37.03 29.74
C PHE A 690 -35.59 -37.51 31.16
N LEU A 691 -36.62 -37.74 32.00
CA LEU A 691 -36.45 -38.30 33.34
C LEU A 691 -36.41 -39.83 33.29
N PRO A 692 -35.57 -40.47 34.12
CA PRO A 692 -35.54 -41.92 34.19
C PRO A 692 -36.80 -42.49 34.83
N ASP A 693 -37.30 -43.60 34.27
CA ASP A 693 -38.30 -44.46 34.90
C ASP A 693 -37.72 -45.10 36.20
N ILE A 694 -37.59 -44.30 37.26
CA ILE A 694 -37.30 -44.77 38.63
C ILE A 694 -38.62 -44.99 39.37
N GLY A 695 -39.64 -45.49 38.67
CA GLY A 695 -40.85 -46.03 39.24
C GLY A 695 -40.93 -47.50 38.84
N VAL A 696 -40.63 -48.43 39.77
CA VAL A 696 -41.25 -49.78 39.93
C VAL A 696 -40.43 -50.72 40.84
N GLN A 697 -39.15 -50.49 41.16
CA GLN A 697 -38.38 -51.44 42.01
C GLN A 697 -38.32 -51.13 43.53
N ARG A 698 -39.39 -50.58 44.12
CA ARG A 698 -39.57 -50.53 45.60
C ARG A 698 -40.92 -51.09 46.07
N ALA A 699 -41.53 -51.97 45.29
CA ALA A 699 -42.81 -52.60 45.62
C ALA A 699 -42.71 -54.12 45.75
N SER A 700 -41.78 -54.64 46.56
CA SER A 700 -41.91 -55.97 47.16
C SER A 700 -41.19 -56.04 48.50
N GLY A 701 -41.82 -55.46 49.52
CA GLY A 701 -41.34 -55.47 50.89
C GLY A 701 -42.34 -54.75 51.77
N LYS A 702 -43.52 -55.35 51.96
CA LYS A 702 -44.51 -54.86 52.93
C LYS A 702 -43.95 -55.08 54.34
N THR A 703 -43.76 -54.00 55.08
CA THR A 703 -44.24 -53.86 56.47
C THR A 703 -44.39 -52.39 56.78
N ASP A 704 -45.55 -52.07 57.35
CA ASP A 704 -46.01 -50.74 57.71
C ASP A 704 -45.02 -49.98 58.59
N ASN A 705 -44.77 -48.72 58.23
CA ASN A 705 -44.72 -47.59 59.16
C ASN A 705 -45.01 -46.32 58.35
N LYS A 706 -46.16 -45.72 58.64
CA LYS A 706 -46.47 -44.35 58.25
C LYS A 706 -45.61 -43.43 59.10
N ASP A 707 -44.91 -42.54 58.40
CA ASP A 707 -44.08 -41.41 58.87
C ASP A 707 -42.66 -41.54 58.34
N ASN A 708 -42.51 -41.15 57.07
CA ASN A 708 -41.30 -40.53 56.55
C ASN A 708 -41.74 -39.71 55.34
N GLU A 709 -41.53 -38.40 55.41
CA GLU A 709 -41.46 -37.51 54.26
C GLU A 709 -40.64 -38.17 53.14
N PRO A 710 -40.93 -37.94 51.84
CA PRO A 710 -40.08 -38.46 50.79
C PRO A 710 -38.71 -37.79 50.90
N ALA A 711 -37.79 -38.48 51.58
CA ALA A 711 -36.40 -38.14 51.69
C ALA A 711 -35.80 -37.99 50.28
N ASP A 712 -35.19 -36.82 50.07
CA ASP A 712 -34.16 -36.54 49.08
C ASP A 712 -34.50 -36.79 47.61
N LEU A 713 -35.37 -35.94 47.04
CA LEU A 713 -35.24 -35.61 45.62
C LEU A 713 -33.92 -34.84 45.43
N PRO A 714 -32.99 -35.31 44.57
CA PRO A 714 -31.71 -34.63 44.39
C PRO A 714 -31.93 -33.21 43.87
N GLN A 715 -31.32 -32.21 44.53
CA GLN A 715 -31.28 -30.81 44.07
C GLN A 715 -30.50 -30.61 42.76
N TYR A 716 -29.91 -31.67 42.18
CA TYR A 716 -29.07 -31.64 41.00
C TYR A 716 -29.58 -32.63 39.94
N ILE A 717 -29.34 -32.34 38.65
CA ILE A 717 -29.71 -33.22 37.53
C ILE A 717 -28.73 -34.42 37.49
N PRO A 718 -29.21 -35.68 37.63
CA PRO A 718 -28.37 -36.86 37.48
C PRO A 718 -27.81 -36.99 36.07
N GLY A 719 -26.56 -37.45 35.94
CA GLY A 719 -25.91 -37.60 34.63
C GLY A 719 -26.64 -38.55 33.67
N THR A 720 -27.45 -39.48 34.19
CA THR A 720 -28.25 -40.43 33.40
C THR A 720 -29.35 -39.76 32.56
N CYS A 721 -29.87 -38.62 33.01
CA CYS A 721 -30.89 -37.85 32.29
C CYS A 721 -30.36 -37.34 30.94
N TRP A 722 -29.06 -37.03 30.83
CA TRP A 722 -28.45 -36.59 29.57
C TRP A 722 -28.40 -37.71 28.52
N ILE A 723 -28.21 -38.96 28.94
CA ILE A 723 -28.24 -40.12 28.04
C ILE A 723 -29.67 -40.44 27.60
N GLN A 724 -30.65 -40.23 28.48
CA GLN A 724 -32.07 -40.38 28.13
C GLN A 724 -32.55 -39.29 27.19
N MET A 725 -32.07 -38.06 27.37
CA MET A 725 -32.24 -36.99 26.40
C MET A 725 -31.70 -37.40 25.02
N LEU A 726 -30.46 -37.92 24.93
CA LEU A 726 -29.91 -38.38 23.65
C LEU A 726 -30.70 -39.54 23.01
N LYS A 727 -31.40 -40.36 23.82
CA LYS A 727 -32.25 -41.46 23.34
C LYS A 727 -33.62 -40.99 22.83
N ASN A 728 -34.21 -39.99 23.50
CA ASN A 728 -35.59 -39.59 23.31
C ASN A 728 -35.75 -38.33 22.44
N VAL A 729 -34.68 -37.58 22.19
CA VAL A 729 -34.68 -36.46 21.25
C VAL A 729 -34.88 -36.95 19.81
N ASN A 730 -35.62 -36.17 19.02
CA ASN A 730 -35.79 -36.42 17.59
C ASN A 730 -34.42 -36.61 16.90
N ARG A 731 -34.27 -37.68 16.13
CA ARG A 731 -33.00 -38.05 15.45
C ARG A 731 -32.37 -36.90 14.66
N SER A 732 -33.18 -35.99 14.14
CA SER A 732 -32.73 -34.80 13.39
C SER A 732 -32.12 -33.68 14.26
N ALA A 733 -32.45 -33.63 15.56
CA ALA A 733 -31.94 -32.66 16.54
C ALA A 733 -30.83 -33.22 17.45
N LEU A 734 -30.49 -34.51 17.31
CA LEU A 734 -29.50 -35.22 18.13
C LEU A 734 -28.14 -34.51 18.19
N SER A 735 -27.64 -34.02 17.06
CA SER A 735 -26.36 -33.31 17.01
C SER A 735 -26.37 -32.00 17.82
N ALA A 736 -27.50 -31.29 17.86
CA ALA A 736 -27.63 -30.06 18.63
C ALA A 736 -27.66 -30.33 20.15
N ALA A 737 -28.25 -31.47 20.53
CA ALA A 737 -28.23 -31.99 21.90
C ALA A 737 -26.81 -32.45 22.30
N GLY A 738 -26.08 -33.13 21.41
CA GLY A 738 -24.69 -33.51 21.65
C GLY A 738 -23.75 -32.31 21.82
N ASP A 739 -23.92 -31.27 21.00
CA ASP A 739 -23.16 -30.02 21.16
C ASP A 739 -23.45 -29.29 22.50
N LEU A 740 -24.66 -29.41 23.06
CA LEU A 740 -24.98 -28.89 24.40
C LEU A 740 -24.17 -29.64 25.47
N LEU A 741 -24.03 -30.96 25.33
CA LEU A 741 -23.19 -31.76 26.23
C LEU A 741 -21.69 -31.44 26.06
N ILE A 742 -21.21 -31.13 24.85
CA ILE A 742 -19.82 -30.67 24.63
C ILE A 742 -19.55 -29.40 25.45
N PHE A 743 -20.49 -28.45 25.47
CA PHE A 743 -20.36 -27.21 26.25
C PHE A 743 -20.31 -27.50 27.75
N TYR A 744 -21.24 -28.33 28.25
CA TYR A 744 -21.28 -28.73 29.66
C TYR A 744 -20.03 -29.50 30.11
N ILE A 745 -19.48 -30.37 29.26
CA ILE A 745 -18.18 -31.03 29.51
C ILE A 745 -17.06 -29.99 29.57
N GLY A 746 -17.05 -29.00 28.67
CA GLY A 746 -16.06 -27.93 28.68
C GLY A 746 -16.07 -27.12 29.99
N ASP A 747 -17.25 -26.78 30.49
CA ASP A 747 -17.43 -26.08 31.76
C ASP A 747 -16.99 -26.96 32.95
N GLU A 748 -17.40 -28.23 32.96
CA GLU A 748 -16.98 -29.22 33.96
C GLU A 748 -15.46 -29.40 34.02
N LEU A 749 -14.79 -29.53 32.87
CA LEU A 749 -13.32 -29.63 32.77
C LEU A 749 -12.62 -28.37 33.30
N SER A 750 -13.21 -27.19 33.09
CA SER A 750 -12.65 -25.93 33.59
C SER A 750 -12.53 -25.95 35.12
N GLY A 751 -13.52 -26.52 35.81
CA GLY A 751 -13.57 -26.68 37.26
C GLY A 751 -12.64 -27.77 37.83
N PHE A 752 -12.13 -28.69 37.00
CA PHE A 752 -11.24 -29.76 37.46
C PHE A 752 -9.83 -29.27 37.83
N ARG A 753 -9.35 -29.72 39.00
CA ARG A 753 -7.99 -29.51 39.51
C ARG A 753 -7.03 -30.59 38.99
N SER A 754 -5.73 -30.27 38.93
CA SER A 754 -4.67 -31.15 38.39
C SER A 754 -4.63 -32.57 38.97
N ARG A 755 -5.04 -32.74 40.24
CA ARG A 755 -5.05 -34.04 40.93
C ARG A 755 -5.96 -35.10 40.29
N ILE A 756 -6.97 -34.70 39.52
CA ILE A 756 -7.88 -35.64 38.83
C ILE A 756 -7.16 -36.36 37.67
N TYR A 757 -6.08 -35.79 37.14
CA TYR A 757 -5.33 -36.35 36.01
C TYR A 757 -4.17 -37.26 36.42
N THR A 758 -3.71 -37.17 37.68
CA THR A 758 -2.62 -37.98 38.23
C THR A 758 -3.18 -39.02 39.19
N TRP A 759 -3.46 -40.22 38.70
CA TRP A 759 -3.95 -41.32 39.52
C TRP A 759 -2.78 -42.14 40.12
N PRO A 760 -2.72 -42.36 41.45
CA PRO A 760 -1.58 -42.99 42.12
C PRO A 760 -1.41 -44.50 41.85
N GLN A 761 -2.40 -45.17 41.25
CA GLN A 761 -2.42 -46.63 41.05
C GLN A 761 -2.45 -47.04 39.56
N GLY A 762 -1.96 -46.20 38.65
CA GLY A 762 -2.00 -46.44 37.20
C GLY A 762 -3.30 -45.95 36.54
N GLU A 763 -3.67 -46.49 35.37
CA GLU A 763 -4.87 -46.04 34.64
C GLU A 763 -6.17 -46.53 35.31
N PRO A 764 -7.15 -45.63 35.59
CA PRO A 764 -8.41 -46.06 36.17
C PRO A 764 -9.28 -46.81 35.15
N GLN A 765 -10.01 -47.82 35.62
CA GLN A 765 -10.78 -48.75 34.78
C GLN A 765 -12.13 -48.21 34.32
N ASN A 766 -12.68 -47.18 34.98
CA ASN A 766 -13.98 -46.60 34.67
C ASN A 766 -14.07 -45.14 35.14
N PHE A 767 -15.12 -44.43 34.72
CA PHE A 767 -15.36 -43.03 35.11
C PHE A 767 -16.07 -42.87 36.47
N LYS A 768 -16.19 -43.94 37.29
CA LYS A 768 -16.95 -43.88 38.55
C LYS A 768 -16.31 -43.03 39.64
N TYR A 769 -15.03 -42.66 39.49
CA TYR A 769 -14.34 -41.74 40.39
C TYR A 769 -14.80 -40.28 40.24
N LEU A 770 -15.56 -39.96 39.18
CA LEU A 770 -16.20 -38.67 38.98
C LEU A 770 -17.58 -38.62 39.69
N PRO A 771 -18.09 -37.43 40.07
CA PRO A 771 -19.37 -37.31 40.78
C PRO A 771 -20.57 -37.72 39.90
N GLU A 772 -21.70 -38.09 40.51
CA GLU A 772 -22.89 -38.58 39.77
C GLU A 772 -23.59 -37.53 38.91
N LYS A 773 -23.36 -36.25 39.23
CA LYS A 773 -23.76 -35.09 38.43
C LYS A 773 -22.88 -34.86 37.18
N SER A 774 -21.77 -35.58 37.04
CA SER A 774 -20.81 -35.41 35.95
C SER A 774 -21.38 -35.84 34.61
N VAL A 775 -21.26 -34.97 33.60
CA VAL A 775 -21.65 -35.27 32.22
C VAL A 775 -20.62 -36.21 31.60
N ILE A 776 -19.33 -36.01 31.91
CA ILE A 776 -18.23 -36.87 31.46
C ILE A 776 -18.43 -38.31 31.96
N ARG A 777 -18.83 -38.49 33.23
CA ARG A 777 -19.12 -39.83 33.79
C ARG A 777 -20.24 -40.53 33.03
N ALA A 778 -21.32 -39.81 32.72
CA ALA A 778 -22.49 -40.38 32.06
C ALA A 778 -22.16 -40.82 30.62
N VAL A 779 -21.55 -39.93 29.84
CA VAL A 779 -21.17 -40.20 28.43
C VAL A 779 -20.09 -41.30 28.36
N GLY A 780 -19.06 -41.22 29.21
CA GLY A 780 -17.95 -42.17 29.22
C GLY A 780 -18.36 -43.57 29.69
N GLU A 781 -19.20 -43.68 30.71
CA GLU A 781 -19.67 -44.98 31.19
C GLU A 781 -20.71 -45.60 30.23
N TYR A 782 -21.47 -44.77 29.50
CA TYR A 782 -22.33 -45.24 28.42
C TYR A 782 -21.51 -45.83 27.27
N LEU A 783 -20.47 -45.14 26.80
CA LEU A 783 -19.55 -45.64 25.76
C LEU A 783 -18.87 -46.96 26.15
N ARG A 784 -18.57 -47.14 27.45
CA ARG A 784 -17.92 -48.36 27.97
C ARG A 784 -18.88 -49.54 28.09
N ARG A 785 -20.14 -49.32 28.48
CA ARG A 785 -21.12 -50.37 28.78
C ARG A 785 -22.13 -50.65 27.68
N SER A 786 -22.26 -49.78 26.68
CA SER A 786 -23.23 -49.94 25.61
C SER A 786 -22.99 -51.23 24.84
N ASP A 787 -24.06 -51.96 24.52
CA ASP A 787 -23.98 -53.11 23.61
C ASP A 787 -23.64 -52.63 22.20
N LYS A 788 -22.48 -53.05 21.71
CA LYS A 788 -21.94 -52.67 20.40
C LYS A 788 -22.59 -53.45 19.26
N ALA A 789 -23.38 -54.50 19.55
CA ALA A 789 -24.13 -55.26 18.56
C ALA A 789 -25.50 -54.62 18.22
N ASP A 790 -26.05 -53.78 19.11
CA ASP A 790 -27.37 -53.16 18.90
C ASP A 790 -27.30 -51.93 17.97
N ARG A 791 -27.86 -52.09 16.77
CA ARG A 791 -27.91 -51.05 15.73
C ARG A 791 -28.66 -49.79 16.17
N ASN A 792 -29.60 -49.89 17.09
CA ASN A 792 -30.33 -48.72 17.58
C ASN A 792 -29.46 -47.81 18.47
N ASN A 793 -28.46 -48.38 19.13
CA ASN A 793 -27.51 -47.62 19.96
C ASN A 793 -26.34 -47.05 19.16
N HIS A 794 -26.06 -47.56 17.95
CA HIS A 794 -24.92 -47.13 17.13
C HIS A 794 -24.90 -45.62 16.88
N ILE A 795 -26.04 -45.02 16.56
CA ILE A 795 -26.15 -43.57 16.30
C ILE A 795 -25.77 -42.76 17.56
N ILE A 796 -26.24 -43.20 18.73
CA ILE A 796 -25.97 -42.54 20.01
C ILE A 796 -24.51 -42.76 20.44
N ILE A 797 -23.96 -43.95 20.19
CA ILE A 797 -22.55 -44.27 20.46
C ILE A 797 -21.64 -43.39 19.59
N VAL A 798 -21.92 -43.25 18.30
CA VAL A 798 -21.19 -42.36 17.38
C VAL A 798 -21.26 -40.91 17.85
N GLU A 799 -22.43 -40.45 18.31
CA GLU A 799 -22.60 -39.11 18.84
C GLU A 799 -21.82 -38.89 20.16
N CYS A 800 -21.84 -39.87 21.07
CA CYS A 800 -21.02 -39.84 22.28
C CYS A 800 -19.51 -39.83 21.97
N LEU A 801 -19.07 -40.56 20.94
CA LEU A 801 -17.68 -40.49 20.44
C LEU A 801 -17.37 -39.12 19.85
N ARG A 802 -18.30 -38.50 19.12
CA ARG A 802 -18.17 -37.13 18.59
C ARG A 802 -17.98 -36.12 19.72
N ILE A 803 -18.76 -36.27 20.80
CA ILE A 803 -18.67 -35.41 22.00
C ILE A 803 -17.27 -35.50 22.63
N PHE A 804 -16.74 -36.71 22.83
CA PHE A 804 -15.40 -36.90 23.42
C PHE A 804 -14.25 -36.56 22.46
N ALA A 805 -14.44 -36.71 21.15
CA ALA A 805 -13.46 -36.33 20.14
C ALA A 805 -13.36 -34.81 19.93
N HIS A 806 -14.22 -34.00 20.56
CA HIS A 806 -14.12 -32.55 20.50
C HIS A 806 -12.84 -32.02 21.20
N LYS A 807 -12.21 -30.96 20.64
CA LYS A 807 -10.96 -30.40 21.20
C LYS A 807 -11.29 -29.48 22.37
N HIS A 808 -11.05 -29.94 23.59
CA HIS A 808 -11.20 -29.14 24.82
C HIS A 808 -9.88 -28.48 25.26
N LYS A 809 -9.96 -27.41 26.07
CA LYS A 809 -8.78 -26.68 26.59
C LYS A 809 -7.93 -27.52 27.56
N LYS A 810 -8.56 -28.42 28.30
CA LYS A 810 -7.91 -29.41 29.16
C LYS A 810 -8.21 -30.80 28.59
N PRO A 811 -7.29 -31.78 28.73
CA PRO A 811 -7.56 -33.15 28.31
C PRO A 811 -8.73 -33.74 29.11
N LEU A 812 -9.39 -34.77 28.57
CA LEU A 812 -10.37 -35.54 29.34
C LEU A 812 -9.69 -36.30 30.50
N PRO A 813 -10.42 -36.63 31.58
CA PRO A 813 -9.90 -37.43 32.67
C PRO A 813 -9.34 -38.77 32.19
N ASN A 814 -8.20 -39.20 32.75
CA ASN A 814 -7.50 -40.40 32.31
C ASN A 814 -8.30 -41.66 32.63
N ILE A 815 -8.29 -42.65 31.74
CA ILE A 815 -8.92 -43.97 31.86
C ILE A 815 -8.22 -44.97 30.93
N LYS A 816 -8.49 -46.26 31.12
CA LYS A 816 -8.05 -47.31 30.19
C LYS A 816 -8.86 -47.29 28.90
N TRP A 817 -8.25 -46.88 27.79
CA TRP A 817 -8.92 -46.65 26.50
C TRP A 817 -9.07 -47.90 25.61
N ASP A 818 -8.80 -49.11 26.13
CA ASP A 818 -8.84 -50.36 25.35
C ASP A 818 -10.20 -50.63 24.66
N PHE A 819 -11.31 -50.18 25.26
CA PHE A 819 -12.66 -50.38 24.71
C PHE A 819 -12.87 -49.68 23.37
N LEU A 820 -12.01 -48.71 22.99
CA LEU A 820 -12.08 -48.02 21.71
C LEU A 820 -11.82 -48.96 20.53
N LYS A 821 -11.07 -50.06 20.72
CA LYS A 821 -10.81 -51.05 19.65
C LYS A 821 -12.11 -51.67 19.12
N GLU A 822 -13.04 -51.91 20.03
CA GLU A 822 -14.36 -52.47 19.70
C GLU A 822 -15.31 -51.40 19.14
N THR A 823 -15.18 -50.13 19.55
CA THR A 823 -16.03 -49.04 19.00
C THR A 823 -15.61 -48.63 17.59
N MET A 824 -14.32 -48.78 17.25
CA MET A 824 -13.79 -48.56 15.90
C MET A 824 -14.40 -49.48 14.84
N GLN A 825 -15.02 -50.60 15.24
CA GLN A 825 -15.64 -51.58 14.33
C GLN A 825 -17.10 -51.21 13.97
N ILE A 826 -17.69 -50.21 14.62
CA ILE A 826 -19.11 -49.84 14.47
C ILE A 826 -19.37 -49.08 13.17
N SER A 827 -18.55 -48.06 12.87
CA SER A 827 -18.65 -47.25 11.67
C SER A 827 -17.34 -46.52 11.38
N GLU A 828 -17.18 -45.99 10.17
CA GLU A 828 -16.00 -45.21 9.80
C GLU A 828 -15.85 -43.93 10.62
N ALA A 829 -16.96 -43.21 10.86
CA ALA A 829 -16.98 -42.04 11.74
C ALA A 829 -16.58 -42.39 13.19
N ALA A 830 -17.03 -43.55 13.71
CA ALA A 830 -16.60 -44.03 15.02
C ALA A 830 -15.10 -44.32 15.06
N LYS A 831 -14.52 -44.85 13.97
CA LYS A 831 -13.08 -45.09 13.85
C LYS A 831 -12.27 -43.79 13.90
N GLU A 832 -12.70 -42.76 13.16
CA GLU A 832 -12.06 -41.45 13.15
C GLU A 832 -12.09 -40.77 14.53
N TYR A 833 -13.27 -40.70 15.16
CA TYR A 833 -13.41 -40.12 16.50
C TYR A 833 -12.60 -40.88 17.55
N SER A 834 -12.60 -42.21 17.49
CA SER A 834 -11.82 -43.05 18.41
C SER A 834 -10.30 -42.83 18.24
N LEU A 835 -9.83 -42.70 16.99
CA LEU A 835 -8.41 -42.37 16.70
C LEU A 835 -8.04 -40.96 17.18
N CYS A 836 -8.94 -39.99 17.01
CA CYS A 836 -8.72 -38.63 17.48
C CYS A 836 -8.62 -38.57 19.02
N ILE A 837 -9.48 -39.31 19.73
CA ILE A 837 -9.43 -39.43 21.19
C ILE A 837 -8.11 -40.08 21.61
N ALA A 838 -7.77 -41.24 21.03
CA ALA A 838 -6.53 -41.94 21.36
C ALA A 838 -5.28 -41.08 21.13
N SER A 839 -5.19 -40.41 19.97
CA SER A 839 -4.04 -39.57 19.59
C SER A 839 -3.77 -38.42 20.58
N ARG A 840 -4.83 -37.79 21.11
CA ARG A 840 -4.71 -36.69 22.08
C ARG A 840 -4.33 -37.17 23.47
N HIS A 841 -4.68 -38.41 23.81
CA HIS A 841 -4.45 -38.99 25.13
C HIS A 841 -3.12 -39.77 25.23
N CYS A 842 -2.35 -39.92 24.14
CA CYS A 842 -1.07 -40.63 24.11
C CYS A 842 -0.04 -40.14 25.15
N GLN A 843 -0.07 -38.87 25.55
CA GLN A 843 0.86 -38.34 26.56
C GLN A 843 0.51 -38.81 27.99
N ILE A 844 -0.78 -39.03 28.27
CA ILE A 844 -1.31 -39.23 29.62
C ILE A 844 -1.65 -40.72 29.86
N SER A 845 -2.02 -41.44 28.80
CA SER A 845 -2.45 -42.83 28.84
C SER A 845 -1.53 -43.75 28.04
N ALA A 846 -1.06 -44.82 28.69
CA ALA A 846 -0.32 -45.91 28.08
C ALA A 846 -1.20 -46.77 27.16
N SER A 847 -2.46 -47.02 27.50
CA SER A 847 -3.37 -47.78 26.62
C SER A 847 -3.70 -47.02 25.32
N ALA A 848 -3.88 -45.70 25.40
CA ALA A 848 -4.06 -44.85 24.21
C ALA A 848 -2.79 -44.79 23.33
N LYS A 849 -1.61 -44.74 23.96
CA LYS A 849 -0.32 -44.75 23.26
C LYS A 849 -0.09 -46.06 22.50
N LEU A 850 -0.28 -47.21 23.15
CA LEU A 850 -0.14 -48.53 22.51
C LEU A 850 -1.13 -48.73 21.36
N LEU A 851 -2.36 -48.24 21.54
CA LEU A 851 -3.38 -48.28 20.48
C LEU A 851 -2.93 -47.46 19.26
N THR A 852 -2.43 -46.24 19.47
CA THR A 852 -1.97 -45.36 18.40
C THR A 852 -0.70 -45.91 17.72
N GLU A 853 0.25 -46.45 18.48
CA GLU A 853 1.45 -47.11 17.94
C GLU A 853 1.09 -48.34 17.08
N SER A 854 0.11 -49.13 17.51
CA SER A 854 -0.41 -50.27 16.72
C SER A 854 -1.06 -49.84 15.40
N PHE A 855 -1.65 -48.64 15.33
CA PHE A 855 -2.17 -48.08 14.08
C PHE A 855 -1.06 -47.51 13.20
N LEU A 856 -0.05 -46.86 13.78
CA LEU A 856 1.12 -46.36 13.05
C LEU A 856 1.93 -47.51 12.44
N SER A 857 2.06 -48.64 13.13
CA SER A 857 2.77 -49.81 12.60
C SER A 857 2.09 -50.45 11.38
N MET A 858 0.78 -50.24 11.15
CA MET A 858 0.09 -50.71 9.94
C MET A 858 0.62 -50.02 8.68
N TYR A 859 1.19 -48.82 8.80
CA TYR A 859 1.82 -48.10 7.69
C TYR A 859 3.23 -48.62 7.35
N ALA A 860 3.77 -49.58 8.13
CA ALA A 860 5.08 -50.19 7.87
C ALA A 860 5.03 -51.39 6.91
N THR A 861 3.86 -51.99 6.70
CA THR A 861 3.67 -53.23 5.93
C THR A 861 3.15 -52.96 4.51
N VAL A 862 3.94 -53.35 3.50
CA VAL A 862 3.76 -53.02 2.07
C VAL A 862 2.38 -53.38 1.48
N SER A 863 1.69 -54.40 1.99
CA SER A 863 0.40 -54.89 1.44
C SER A 863 -0.83 -54.04 1.81
N GLU A 864 -0.76 -53.19 2.84
CA GLU A 864 -1.91 -52.41 3.34
C GLU A 864 -1.82 -50.91 2.98
N ILE A 865 -0.66 -50.46 2.50
CA ILE A 865 -0.33 -49.06 2.22
C ILE A 865 -1.27 -48.44 1.16
N ASP A 866 -1.49 -49.13 0.04
CA ASP A 866 -2.33 -48.60 -1.04
C ASP A 866 -3.81 -48.48 -0.62
N ARG A 867 -4.32 -49.43 0.19
CA ARG A 867 -5.71 -49.36 0.68
C ARG A 867 -5.90 -48.27 1.74
N LEU A 868 -4.94 -48.08 2.64
CA LEU A 868 -5.03 -47.09 3.71
C LEU A 868 -4.79 -45.64 3.22
N LEU A 869 -3.97 -45.46 2.18
CA LEU A 869 -3.69 -44.15 1.59
C LEU A 869 -4.81 -43.67 0.64
N LEU A 870 -5.55 -44.57 -0.01
CA LEU A 870 -6.73 -44.22 -0.82
C LEU A 870 -7.91 -43.69 0.01
N ASP A 871 -7.99 -44.07 1.28
CA ASP A 871 -9.15 -43.88 2.15
C ASP A 871 -9.06 -42.62 3.04
N GLU A 872 -8.04 -41.77 2.85
CA GLU A 872 -7.80 -40.51 3.61
C GLU A 872 -7.67 -40.65 5.15
N LYS A 873 -7.63 -41.89 5.66
CA LYS A 873 -7.59 -42.26 7.08
C LYS A 873 -6.36 -41.74 7.85
N HIS A 874 -5.32 -41.30 7.15
CA HIS A 874 -4.11 -40.72 7.72
C HIS A 874 -4.27 -39.24 8.13
N LEU A 875 -5.29 -38.52 7.64
CA LEU A 875 -5.48 -37.10 7.92
C LEU A 875 -5.82 -36.81 9.39
N VAL A 876 -6.53 -37.72 10.05
CA VAL A 876 -6.86 -37.60 11.48
C VAL A 876 -5.57 -37.61 12.33
N LEU A 877 -4.56 -38.39 11.92
CA LEU A 877 -3.26 -38.40 12.58
C LEU A 877 -2.51 -37.08 12.36
N TYR A 878 -2.52 -36.55 11.14
CA TYR A 878 -1.96 -35.23 10.85
C TYR A 878 -2.66 -34.10 11.62
N SER A 879 -3.99 -34.17 11.79
CA SER A 879 -4.75 -33.18 12.57
C SER A 879 -4.33 -33.11 14.05
N ASN A 880 -3.74 -34.21 14.56
CA ASN A 880 -3.26 -34.32 15.94
C ASN A 880 -1.71 -34.46 16.01
N LEU A 881 -0.99 -34.06 14.95
CA LEU A 881 0.47 -34.21 14.85
C LEU A 881 1.21 -33.58 16.04
N GLU A 882 0.73 -32.43 16.52
CA GLU A 882 1.22 -31.75 17.73
C GLU A 882 1.32 -32.72 18.94
N HIS A 883 0.24 -33.43 19.23
CA HIS A 883 0.17 -34.37 20.35
C HIS A 883 1.00 -35.64 20.11
N LEU A 884 1.08 -36.11 18.86
CA LEU A 884 1.87 -37.27 18.48
C LEU A 884 3.37 -36.99 18.60
N CYS A 885 3.84 -35.82 18.16
CA CYS A 885 5.23 -35.37 18.27
C CYS A 885 5.68 -35.14 19.72
N HIS A 886 4.75 -34.98 20.66
CA HIS A 886 5.06 -34.94 22.09
C HIS A 886 5.21 -36.34 22.71
N ALA A 887 4.37 -37.31 22.32
CA ALA A 887 4.22 -38.57 23.05
C ALA A 887 4.93 -39.79 22.44
N ILE A 888 5.15 -39.80 21.12
CA ILE A 888 5.65 -40.95 20.35
C ILE A 888 7.11 -40.74 19.94
N SER A 889 7.89 -41.83 19.88
CA SER A 889 9.29 -41.79 19.47
C SER A 889 9.45 -41.46 17.97
N PRO A 890 10.56 -40.81 17.56
CA PRO A 890 10.81 -40.45 16.17
C PRO A 890 10.79 -41.64 15.21
N ASN A 891 11.30 -42.80 15.64
CA ASN A 891 11.39 -43.99 14.80
C ASN A 891 10.01 -44.53 14.39
N ASN A 892 9.02 -44.45 15.29
CA ASN A 892 7.66 -44.93 15.02
C ASN A 892 6.86 -43.95 14.13
N LEU A 893 7.21 -42.66 14.16
CA LEU A 893 6.58 -41.63 13.32
C LEU A 893 7.21 -41.52 11.93
N LYS A 894 8.53 -41.75 11.82
CA LYS A 894 9.30 -41.57 10.59
C LYS A 894 8.69 -42.31 9.39
N GLN A 895 8.45 -43.62 9.54
CA GLN A 895 7.98 -44.45 8.44
C GLN A 895 6.57 -44.05 7.96
N PHE A 896 5.69 -43.64 8.88
CA PHE A 896 4.36 -43.11 8.54
C PHE A 896 4.48 -41.80 7.75
N LEU A 897 5.25 -40.84 8.26
CA LEU A 897 5.40 -39.52 7.63
C LEU A 897 6.05 -39.61 6.25
N GLU A 898 7.13 -40.38 6.10
CA GLU A 898 7.82 -40.59 4.82
C GLU A 898 6.89 -41.23 3.79
N THR A 899 6.25 -42.34 4.14
CA THR A 899 5.42 -43.12 3.20
C THR A 899 4.22 -42.31 2.72
N SER A 900 3.53 -41.61 3.63
CA SER A 900 2.35 -40.81 3.28
C SER A 900 2.70 -39.53 2.53
N LEU A 901 3.77 -38.82 2.91
CA LEU A 901 4.24 -37.62 2.19
C LEU A 901 4.75 -37.96 0.80
N PHE A 902 5.59 -38.98 0.64
CA PHE A 902 6.10 -39.36 -0.68
C PHE A 902 5.01 -39.88 -1.61
N TYR A 903 4.00 -40.58 -1.09
CA TYR A 903 2.82 -40.97 -1.87
C TYR A 903 2.07 -39.74 -2.39
N ILE A 904 1.81 -38.75 -1.53
CA ILE A 904 1.09 -37.52 -1.92
C ILE A 904 1.92 -36.71 -2.93
N ILE A 905 3.23 -36.57 -2.74
CA ILE A 905 4.12 -35.84 -3.66
C ILE A 905 4.16 -36.52 -5.04
N ASN A 906 4.27 -37.85 -5.09
CA ASN A 906 4.24 -38.60 -6.34
C ASN A 906 2.90 -38.45 -7.09
N LYS A 907 1.78 -38.28 -6.36
CA LYS A 907 0.46 -38.01 -6.94
C LYS A 907 0.27 -36.54 -7.35
N ILE A 908 0.92 -35.60 -6.68
CA ILE A 908 0.93 -34.18 -7.08
C ILE A 908 1.66 -33.99 -8.41
N LEU A 909 2.76 -34.71 -8.64
CA LEU A 909 3.46 -34.71 -9.93
C LEU A 909 2.57 -35.18 -11.11
N LEU A 910 1.46 -35.88 -10.83
CA LEU A 910 0.45 -36.29 -11.81
C LEU A 910 -0.70 -35.26 -11.98
N ASN A 911 -0.60 -34.06 -11.39
CA ASN A 911 -1.51 -32.92 -11.53
C ASN A 911 -2.97 -33.13 -11.06
N ASP A 912 -3.20 -33.98 -10.06
CA ASP A 912 -4.55 -34.16 -9.49
C ASP A 912 -4.87 -33.11 -8.40
N LYS A 913 -5.92 -32.30 -8.63
CA LYS A 913 -6.37 -31.21 -7.73
C LYS A 913 -6.74 -31.71 -6.32
N LYS A 914 -7.12 -32.98 -6.15
CA LYS A 914 -7.50 -33.53 -4.86
C LYS A 914 -6.31 -33.62 -3.89
N TYR A 915 -5.15 -34.06 -4.38
CA TYR A 915 -3.94 -34.25 -3.58
C TYR A 915 -3.24 -32.94 -3.22
N ILE A 916 -3.51 -31.88 -3.98
CA ILE A 916 -3.10 -30.51 -3.66
C ILE A 916 -3.75 -30.02 -2.34
N HIS A 917 -5.05 -30.25 -2.17
CA HIS A 917 -5.74 -29.88 -0.93
C HIS A 917 -5.22 -30.69 0.27
N LEU A 918 -4.92 -31.98 0.06
CA LEU A 918 -4.36 -32.86 1.08
C LEU A 918 -2.97 -32.40 1.53
N PHE A 919 -2.10 -32.01 0.60
CA PHE A 919 -0.77 -31.46 0.93
C PHE A 919 -0.85 -30.16 1.72
N ASN A 920 -1.73 -29.24 1.33
CA ASN A 920 -1.95 -27.98 2.06
C ASN A 920 -2.46 -28.21 3.48
N TYR A 921 -3.31 -29.23 3.67
CA TYR A 921 -3.78 -29.65 4.99
C TYR A 921 -2.63 -30.17 5.85
N ILE A 922 -1.81 -31.07 5.32
CA ILE A 922 -0.65 -31.62 6.03
C ILE A 922 0.36 -30.52 6.41
N MET A 923 0.66 -29.60 5.50
CA MET A 923 1.57 -28.48 5.80
C MET A 923 1.01 -27.56 6.88
N SER A 924 -0.31 -27.36 6.93
CA SER A 924 -0.95 -26.62 8.03
C SER A 924 -0.81 -27.35 9.37
N SER A 925 -0.85 -28.67 9.37
CA SER A 925 -0.55 -29.48 10.57
C SER A 925 0.91 -29.35 11.01
N TYR A 926 1.87 -29.29 10.08
CA TYR A 926 3.28 -29.02 10.40
C TYR A 926 3.45 -27.65 11.07
N VAL A 927 2.78 -26.60 10.56
CA VAL A 927 2.76 -25.28 11.19
C VAL A 927 2.24 -25.35 12.63
N THR A 928 1.10 -26.03 12.85
CA THR A 928 0.56 -26.16 14.22
C THR A 928 1.49 -26.93 15.15
N ALA A 929 2.20 -27.94 14.63
CA ALA A 929 3.20 -28.66 15.41
C ALA A 929 4.35 -27.71 15.78
N PHE A 930 5.02 -27.07 14.83
CA PHE A 930 6.21 -26.23 15.10
C PHE A 930 5.96 -25.07 16.06
N LYS A 931 4.72 -24.55 16.15
CA LYS A 931 4.30 -23.51 17.11
C LYS A 931 4.23 -23.99 18.56
N SER A 932 4.12 -25.29 18.80
CA SER A 932 4.10 -25.82 20.15
C SER A 932 5.52 -25.89 20.71
N ASN A 933 5.74 -25.29 21.89
CA ASN A 933 7.06 -25.23 22.54
C ASN A 933 7.50 -26.59 23.13
N ASP A 934 6.60 -27.56 23.23
CA ASP A 934 6.78 -28.81 23.99
C ASP A 934 7.16 -30.02 23.11
N ILE A 935 7.52 -29.83 21.84
CA ILE A 935 7.92 -30.94 20.95
C ILE A 935 9.27 -31.54 21.38
N GLN A 936 9.36 -32.87 21.38
CA GLN A 936 10.63 -33.57 21.53
C GLN A 936 11.62 -33.18 20.42
N MET A 937 12.86 -32.80 20.78
CA MET A 937 13.86 -32.33 19.82
C MET A 937 14.09 -33.32 18.65
N GLY A 938 14.07 -34.63 18.92
CA GLY A 938 14.21 -35.67 17.88
C GLY A 938 13.05 -35.72 16.87
N ASN A 939 11.84 -35.33 17.26
CA ASN A 939 10.70 -35.19 16.35
C ASN A 939 10.77 -33.87 15.58
N ARG A 940 11.25 -32.79 16.21
CA ARG A 940 11.48 -31.51 15.52
C ARG A 940 12.51 -31.66 14.40
N THR A 941 13.64 -32.33 14.68
CA THR A 941 14.67 -32.60 13.66
C THR A 941 14.14 -33.49 12.54
N LEU A 942 13.34 -34.52 12.85
CA LEU A 942 12.71 -35.38 11.85
C LEU A 942 11.79 -34.59 10.91
N LEU A 943 10.94 -33.70 11.45
CA LEU A 943 10.08 -32.86 10.62
C LEU A 943 10.89 -31.88 9.75
N THR A 944 11.97 -31.30 10.29
CA THR A 944 12.89 -30.44 9.53
C THR A 944 13.57 -31.19 8.38
N THR A 945 14.07 -32.42 8.62
CA THR A 945 14.70 -33.23 7.57
C THR A 945 13.73 -33.61 6.45
N LEU A 946 12.47 -33.90 6.81
CA LEU A 946 11.44 -34.18 5.83
C LEU A 946 11.10 -32.95 4.98
N LEU A 947 11.05 -31.76 5.58
CA LEU A 947 10.85 -30.51 4.82
C LEU A 947 12.00 -30.20 3.86
N ASP A 948 13.24 -30.57 4.23
CA ASP A 948 14.42 -30.44 3.37
C ASP A 948 14.38 -31.41 2.17
N GLU A 949 14.02 -32.66 2.40
CA GLU A 949 13.84 -33.64 1.31
C GLU A 949 12.71 -33.27 0.34
N ILE A 950 11.68 -32.61 0.85
CA ILE A 950 10.56 -32.10 0.05
C ILE A 950 10.98 -30.92 -0.84
N SER A 951 11.92 -30.09 -0.38
CA SER A 951 12.38 -28.91 -1.12
C SER A 951 12.94 -29.26 -2.51
N GLY A 952 13.56 -30.43 -2.66
CA GLY A 952 14.14 -30.90 -3.93
C GLY A 952 13.13 -31.56 -4.89
N LYS A 953 11.87 -31.75 -4.50
CA LYS A 953 10.88 -32.52 -5.28
C LYS A 953 9.64 -31.73 -5.72
N ILE A 954 9.47 -30.48 -5.24
CA ILE A 954 8.26 -29.67 -5.50
C ILE A 954 8.60 -28.49 -6.41
N ASP A 955 7.74 -28.25 -7.41
CA ASP A 955 7.79 -27.04 -8.23
C ASP A 955 7.26 -25.82 -7.44
N LEU A 956 8.19 -24.92 -7.13
CA LEU A 956 8.01 -23.75 -6.26
C LEU A 956 7.33 -22.56 -6.95
N THR A 957 7.09 -22.64 -8.25
CA THR A 957 6.42 -21.57 -8.99
C THR A 957 4.90 -21.55 -8.79
N SER A 958 4.38 -22.57 -8.11
CA SER A 958 2.96 -22.87 -7.98
C SER A 958 2.33 -22.36 -6.67
N LYS A 959 1.00 -22.20 -6.62
CA LYS A 959 0.23 -21.81 -5.40
C LYS A 959 0.43 -22.77 -4.20
N HIS A 960 1.14 -23.89 -4.41
CA HIS A 960 1.48 -24.90 -3.40
C HIS A 960 2.59 -24.43 -2.45
N PHE A 961 3.40 -23.43 -2.85
CA PHE A 961 4.52 -22.93 -2.07
C PHE A 961 4.11 -22.18 -0.80
N GLU A 962 2.94 -21.54 -0.75
CA GLU A 962 2.56 -20.66 0.37
C GLU A 962 2.44 -21.41 1.71
N LYS A 963 1.82 -22.59 1.72
CA LYS A 963 1.65 -23.39 2.95
C LYS A 963 2.93 -24.13 3.33
N TYR A 964 3.73 -24.55 2.35
CA TYR A 964 5.08 -25.07 2.59
C TYR A 964 5.98 -23.98 3.21
N PHE A 965 5.98 -22.78 2.63
CA PHE A 965 6.70 -21.63 3.16
C PHE A 965 6.24 -21.27 4.57
N ALA A 966 4.93 -21.26 4.84
CA ALA A 966 4.41 -21.04 6.19
C ALA A 966 4.96 -22.07 7.19
N ALA A 967 5.15 -23.34 6.80
CA ALA A 967 5.79 -24.34 7.65
C ALA A 967 7.29 -24.09 7.83
N VAL A 968 8.00 -23.67 6.78
CA VAL A 968 9.43 -23.32 6.84
C VAL A 968 9.69 -22.09 7.73
N MET A 969 8.79 -21.11 7.73
CA MET A 969 8.92 -19.90 8.57
C MET A 969 8.80 -20.16 10.07
N GLU A 970 8.25 -21.30 10.49
CA GLU A 970 8.15 -21.71 11.90
C GLU A 970 9.40 -22.50 12.36
N LEU A 971 10.35 -22.76 11.45
CA LEU A 971 11.66 -23.35 11.77
C LEU A 971 12.57 -22.34 12.49
N LEU A 972 13.61 -22.85 13.16
CA LEU A 972 14.64 -21.99 13.73
C LEU A 972 15.46 -21.36 12.59
N ILE A 973 15.87 -20.10 12.75
CA ILE A 973 16.66 -19.36 11.75
C ILE A 973 17.89 -20.16 11.29
N ARG A 974 18.57 -20.84 12.21
CA ARG A 974 19.74 -21.70 11.93
C ARG A 974 19.43 -22.87 10.99
N ASP A 975 18.23 -23.46 11.12
CA ASP A 975 17.80 -24.57 10.27
C ASP A 975 17.45 -24.07 8.87
N VAL A 976 16.85 -22.88 8.78
CA VAL A 976 16.56 -22.20 7.49
C VAL A 976 17.85 -21.79 6.78
N GLU A 977 18.85 -21.27 7.51
CA GLU A 977 20.18 -20.95 6.96
C GLU A 977 20.83 -22.20 6.36
N ARG A 978 20.86 -23.31 7.10
CA ARG A 978 21.41 -24.59 6.62
C ARG A 978 20.70 -25.09 5.36
N MET A 979 19.37 -24.94 5.29
CA MET A 979 18.61 -25.38 4.11
C MET A 979 18.83 -24.48 2.89
N THR A 980 19.21 -23.22 3.07
CA THR A 980 19.16 -22.21 1.99
C THR A 980 20.50 -21.54 1.66
N ALA A 981 21.57 -21.76 2.42
CA ALA A 981 22.89 -21.17 2.19
C ALA A 981 23.73 -21.96 1.18
N PRO A 982 24.01 -21.42 -0.02
CA PRO A 982 24.87 -22.09 -0.99
C PRO A 982 26.27 -22.38 -0.45
N GLY A 983 26.80 -21.54 0.45
CA GLY A 983 28.10 -21.76 1.08
C GLY A 983 28.18 -23.01 1.98
N THR A 984 27.04 -23.59 2.37
CA THR A 984 26.97 -24.81 3.19
C THR A 984 26.74 -26.08 2.39
N TRP A 985 26.53 -25.97 1.07
CA TRP A 985 26.20 -27.10 0.22
C TRP A 985 27.43 -27.74 -0.42
N TRP A 986 27.40 -29.07 -0.54
CA TRP A 986 28.44 -29.83 -1.23
C TRP A 986 28.35 -29.70 -2.76
N GLU A 987 27.13 -29.54 -3.29
CA GLU A 987 26.86 -29.28 -4.72
C GLU A 987 25.72 -28.26 -4.86
N VAL A 988 25.96 -27.21 -5.66
CA VAL A 988 24.95 -26.20 -5.99
C VAL A 988 24.18 -26.65 -7.23
N THR A 989 23.06 -27.34 -7.03
CA THR A 989 22.15 -27.71 -8.12
C THR A 989 21.21 -26.57 -8.48
N ARG A 990 20.76 -26.51 -9.74
CA ARG A 990 19.85 -25.45 -10.23
C ARG A 990 18.54 -25.40 -9.47
N GLU A 991 17.97 -26.55 -9.13
CA GLU A 991 16.70 -26.66 -8.41
C GLU A 991 16.83 -26.20 -6.96
N ARG A 992 17.90 -26.59 -6.26
CA ARG A 992 18.20 -26.09 -4.91
C ARG A 992 18.46 -24.59 -4.87
N LEU A 993 19.12 -24.04 -5.89
CA LEU A 993 19.31 -22.60 -5.95
C LEU A 993 17.98 -21.85 -6.14
N LYS A 994 17.07 -22.37 -6.97
CA LYS A 994 15.71 -21.81 -7.11
C LYS A 994 14.92 -21.87 -5.80
N THR A 995 15.07 -22.94 -5.01
CA THR A 995 14.42 -23.07 -3.70
C THR A 995 14.95 -22.10 -2.68
N ALA A 996 16.28 -21.97 -2.60
CA ALA A 996 16.91 -20.98 -1.74
C ALA A 996 16.53 -19.55 -2.12
N ILE A 997 16.48 -19.21 -3.42
CA ILE A 997 16.05 -17.89 -3.88
C ILE A 997 14.61 -17.59 -3.42
N ALA A 998 13.65 -18.48 -3.66
CA ALA A 998 12.26 -18.26 -3.29
C ALA A 998 12.07 -18.08 -1.77
N ILE A 999 12.72 -18.95 -0.97
CA ILE A 999 12.63 -18.91 0.49
C ILE A 999 13.33 -17.67 1.03
N ARG A 1000 14.58 -17.40 0.63
CA ARG A 1000 15.38 -16.29 1.18
C ARG A 1000 14.85 -14.92 0.79
N VAL A 1001 14.31 -14.76 -0.42
CA VAL A 1001 13.66 -13.50 -0.83
C VAL A 1001 12.41 -13.25 0.01
N GLN A 1002 11.58 -14.28 0.22
CA GLN A 1002 10.36 -14.12 1.03
C GLN A 1002 10.66 -13.97 2.53
N THR A 1003 11.67 -14.66 3.08
CA THR A 1003 12.10 -14.47 4.48
C THR A 1003 12.70 -13.10 4.72
N ALA A 1004 13.54 -12.62 3.80
CA ALA A 1004 14.10 -11.28 3.82
C ALA A 1004 13.00 -10.23 3.94
N PHE A 1005 11.98 -10.33 3.09
CA PHE A 1005 10.97 -9.28 2.96
C PHE A 1005 9.77 -9.43 3.91
N LYS A 1006 9.44 -10.64 4.39
CA LYS A 1006 8.31 -10.89 5.32
C LYS A 1006 8.72 -11.20 6.78
N GLY A 1007 9.99 -11.51 7.05
CA GLY A 1007 10.46 -11.96 8.36
C GLY A 1007 11.04 -10.84 9.24
N ASN A 1008 10.91 -10.99 10.56
CA ASN A 1008 11.60 -10.16 11.55
C ASN A 1008 13.06 -10.62 11.70
N ILE A 1009 13.87 -10.46 10.65
CA ILE A 1009 15.30 -10.80 10.66
C ILE A 1009 16.11 -9.52 10.88
N SER A 1010 17.15 -9.59 11.72
CA SER A 1010 17.98 -8.43 12.08
C SER A 1010 18.88 -7.91 10.95
N GLU A 1011 19.31 -8.77 10.02
CA GLU A 1011 20.18 -8.39 8.89
C GLU A 1011 19.72 -8.97 7.54
N PRO A 1012 18.65 -8.44 6.94
CA PRO A 1012 18.07 -9.04 5.74
C PRO A 1012 18.93 -8.92 4.47
N PHE A 1013 19.76 -7.88 4.36
CA PHE A 1013 20.69 -7.70 3.23
C PHE A 1013 21.75 -8.82 3.14
N ALA A 1014 22.28 -9.27 4.28
CA ALA A 1014 23.28 -10.35 4.33
C ALA A 1014 22.74 -11.65 3.71
N TRP A 1015 21.46 -11.95 3.93
CA TRP A 1015 20.78 -13.13 3.39
C TRP A 1015 20.68 -13.14 1.87
N LEU A 1016 20.46 -11.97 1.26
CA LEU A 1016 20.38 -11.82 -0.20
C LEU A 1016 21.76 -11.73 -0.84
N ASN A 1017 22.74 -11.11 -0.18
CA ASN A 1017 24.07 -10.87 -0.75
C ASN A 1017 24.78 -12.19 -1.15
N GLU A 1018 24.65 -13.24 -0.35
CA GLU A 1018 25.20 -14.56 -0.68
C GLU A 1018 24.60 -15.14 -1.99
N LEU A 1019 23.28 -14.98 -2.19
CA LEU A 1019 22.60 -15.43 -3.40
C LEU A 1019 22.94 -14.57 -4.63
N VAL A 1020 23.04 -13.24 -4.45
CA VAL A 1020 23.43 -12.30 -5.52
C VAL A 1020 24.83 -12.65 -6.05
N ASN A 1021 25.77 -12.97 -5.16
CA ASN A 1021 27.12 -13.37 -5.54
C ASN A 1021 27.16 -14.72 -6.28
N VAL A 1022 26.36 -15.70 -5.88
CA VAL A 1022 26.29 -17.02 -6.54
C VAL A 1022 25.56 -16.96 -7.89
N THR A 1023 24.54 -16.12 -8.00
CA THR A 1023 23.76 -15.94 -9.24
C THR A 1023 24.46 -15.05 -10.28
N LYS A 1024 25.53 -14.33 -9.89
CA LYS A 1024 26.34 -13.44 -10.75
C LYS A 1024 26.71 -14.06 -12.10
N SER A 1025 27.09 -15.32 -12.14
CA SER A 1025 27.63 -15.97 -13.35
C SER A 1025 26.56 -16.60 -14.24
N ASN A 1026 25.29 -16.61 -13.83
CA ASN A 1026 24.21 -17.32 -14.55
C ASN A 1026 22.99 -16.41 -14.83
N PRO A 1027 22.80 -15.95 -16.08
CA PRO A 1027 21.76 -14.97 -16.42
C PRO A 1027 20.33 -15.50 -16.22
N GLU A 1028 20.10 -16.80 -16.35
CA GLU A 1028 18.79 -17.42 -16.07
C GLU A 1028 18.43 -17.28 -14.58
N MET A 1029 19.42 -17.43 -13.70
CA MET A 1029 19.22 -17.32 -12.25
C MET A 1029 19.11 -15.87 -11.79
N GLN A 1030 19.80 -14.94 -12.47
CA GLN A 1030 19.59 -13.50 -12.27
C GLN A 1030 18.15 -13.12 -12.59
N LYS A 1031 17.61 -13.59 -13.73
CA LYS A 1031 16.21 -13.38 -14.11
C LYS A 1031 15.26 -13.93 -13.04
N TYR A 1032 15.48 -15.18 -12.61
CA TYR A 1032 14.65 -15.82 -11.58
C TYR A 1032 14.72 -15.10 -10.22
N LEU A 1033 15.88 -14.56 -9.82
CA LEU A 1033 16.01 -13.75 -8.61
C LEU A 1033 15.18 -12.47 -8.70
N LEU A 1034 15.28 -11.74 -9.81
CA LEU A 1034 14.49 -10.53 -10.05
C LEU A 1034 12.98 -10.82 -10.10
N GLU A 1035 12.57 -11.95 -10.69
CA GLU A 1035 11.16 -12.41 -10.72
C GLU A 1035 10.61 -12.62 -9.30
N ASN A 1036 11.38 -13.28 -8.44
CA ASN A 1036 10.97 -13.52 -7.05
C ASN A 1036 10.94 -12.22 -6.23
N ILE A 1037 11.91 -11.32 -6.43
CA ILE A 1037 11.92 -9.99 -5.77
C ILE A 1037 10.67 -9.21 -6.16
N GLN A 1038 10.36 -9.12 -7.47
CA GLN A 1038 9.17 -8.42 -7.95
C GLN A 1038 7.88 -9.03 -7.38
N LYS A 1039 7.76 -10.36 -7.37
CA LYS A 1039 6.58 -11.07 -6.85
C LYS A 1039 6.36 -10.77 -5.36
N VAL A 1040 7.39 -10.96 -4.54
CA VAL A 1040 7.28 -10.77 -3.09
C VAL A 1040 6.97 -9.31 -2.74
N GLN A 1041 7.57 -8.35 -3.46
CA GLN A 1041 7.26 -6.94 -3.25
C GLN A 1041 5.86 -6.53 -3.73
N ALA A 1042 5.33 -7.18 -4.77
CA ALA A 1042 3.93 -7.00 -5.18
C ALA A 1042 2.97 -7.55 -4.11
N ASP A 1043 3.27 -8.72 -3.55
CA ASP A 1043 2.46 -9.34 -2.50
C ASP A 1043 2.47 -8.49 -1.22
N LEU A 1044 3.63 -7.96 -0.81
CA LEU A 1044 3.75 -7.06 0.35
C LEU A 1044 2.93 -5.78 0.22
N ARG A 1045 2.82 -5.20 -0.99
CA ARG A 1045 1.99 -4.02 -1.23
C ARG A 1045 0.50 -4.28 -0.99
N SER A 1046 0.05 -5.53 -1.13
CA SER A 1046 -1.34 -5.92 -0.90
C SER A 1046 -1.69 -6.09 0.60
N GLU A 1047 -0.69 -6.26 1.46
CA GLU A 1047 -0.88 -6.47 2.89
C GLU A 1047 -1.04 -5.10 3.59
N LYS A 1048 -2.20 -4.87 4.24
CA LYS A 1048 -2.57 -3.59 4.90
C LYS A 1048 -1.63 -3.15 6.05
N PHE A 1049 -0.71 -4.02 6.48
CA PHE A 1049 0.18 -3.83 7.64
C PHE A 1049 1.65 -4.00 7.25
N CYS A 1050 2.06 -3.48 6.10
CA CYS A 1050 3.47 -3.49 5.73
C CYS A 1050 4.24 -2.44 6.55
N ASP A 1051 5.20 -2.89 7.36
CA ASP A 1051 6.18 -2.01 8.02
C ASP A 1051 7.13 -1.42 6.98
N LEU A 1052 6.72 -0.27 6.43
CA LEU A 1052 7.48 0.52 5.45
C LEU A 1052 8.83 1.03 6.01
N GLU A 1053 9.04 0.99 7.34
CA GLU A 1053 10.31 1.35 7.97
C GLU A 1053 11.42 0.35 7.64
N ILE A 1054 11.15 -0.94 7.72
CA ILE A 1054 12.11 -2.00 7.40
C ILE A 1054 12.58 -1.83 5.95
N GLN A 1055 11.63 -1.62 5.02
CA GLN A 1055 11.90 -1.42 3.58
C GLN A 1055 12.75 -0.19 3.27
N LYS A 1056 12.74 0.81 4.15
CA LYS A 1056 13.58 2.01 4.02
C LYS A 1056 15.05 1.68 4.33
N ASP A 1057 15.31 0.90 5.37
CA ASP A 1057 16.67 0.52 5.78
C ASP A 1057 17.35 -0.33 4.70
N TRP A 1058 16.58 -1.19 4.03
CA TRP A 1058 17.04 -1.96 2.88
C TRP A 1058 17.64 -1.12 1.76
N ILE A 1059 16.92 -0.09 1.28
CA ILE A 1059 17.40 0.74 0.17
C ILE A 1059 18.68 1.47 0.59
N LEU A 1060 18.77 1.91 1.84
CA LEU A 1060 19.96 2.55 2.37
C LEU A 1060 21.16 1.59 2.43
N ASP A 1061 20.96 0.35 2.85
CA ASP A 1061 22.02 -0.66 2.89
C ASP A 1061 22.48 -1.06 1.49
N PHE A 1062 21.56 -1.18 0.53
CA PHE A 1062 21.92 -1.37 -0.89
C PHE A 1062 22.72 -0.19 -1.45
N ILE A 1063 22.32 1.05 -1.16
CA ILE A 1063 23.06 2.27 -1.55
C ILE A 1063 24.49 2.24 -0.97
N ARG A 1064 24.62 2.00 0.35
CA ARG A 1064 25.92 1.89 1.03
C ARG A 1064 26.80 0.79 0.45
N HIS A 1065 26.21 -0.35 0.08
CA HIS A 1065 26.94 -1.45 -0.52
C HIS A 1065 27.44 -1.13 -1.92
N ILE A 1066 26.61 -0.47 -2.75
CA ILE A 1066 27.03 -0.01 -4.08
C ILE A 1066 28.21 0.96 -3.93
N ASP A 1067 28.17 1.89 -2.97
CA ASP A 1067 29.29 2.81 -2.69
C ASP A 1067 30.56 2.06 -2.27
N ALA A 1068 30.45 1.02 -1.45
CA ALA A 1068 31.59 0.19 -1.06
C ALA A 1068 32.21 -0.53 -2.28
N LEU A 1069 31.40 -1.10 -3.16
CA LEU A 1069 31.84 -1.76 -4.39
C LEU A 1069 32.52 -0.80 -5.38
N MET A 1070 32.14 0.48 -5.38
CA MET A 1070 32.77 1.50 -6.22
C MET A 1070 34.24 1.77 -5.84
N VAL A 1071 34.60 1.55 -4.57
CA VAL A 1071 35.97 1.72 -4.05
C VAL A 1071 36.82 0.45 -4.27
N GLY A 1072 36.18 -0.68 -4.59
CA GLY A 1072 36.78 -1.99 -4.77
C GLY A 1072 37.52 -2.25 -6.09
N THR A 1073 37.93 -3.51 -6.31
CA THR A 1073 38.78 -3.93 -7.43
C THR A 1073 38.06 -3.85 -8.81
N PRO A 1074 38.77 -3.78 -9.96
CA PRO A 1074 38.13 -3.67 -11.28
C PRO A 1074 37.17 -4.82 -11.63
N ASP A 1075 37.36 -6.03 -11.09
CA ASP A 1075 36.45 -7.17 -11.29
C ASP A 1075 35.12 -7.02 -10.53
N GLU A 1076 35.09 -6.19 -9.48
CA GLU A 1076 33.87 -5.81 -8.75
C GLU A 1076 33.05 -4.78 -9.53
N LYS A 1077 33.66 -4.05 -10.47
CA LYS A 1077 32.94 -3.04 -11.27
C LYS A 1077 31.89 -3.64 -12.21
N ASN A 1078 32.12 -4.86 -12.69
CA ASN A 1078 31.13 -5.60 -13.47
C ASN A 1078 29.91 -6.03 -12.62
N ASN A 1079 30.02 -6.01 -11.29
CA ASN A 1079 28.90 -6.33 -10.39
C ASN A 1079 27.94 -5.17 -10.20
N ILE A 1080 28.43 -3.93 -10.35
CA ILE A 1080 27.66 -2.72 -10.09
C ILE A 1080 26.38 -2.69 -10.92
N THR A 1081 26.45 -3.15 -12.18
CA THR A 1081 25.29 -3.18 -13.08
C THR A 1081 24.15 -4.07 -12.55
N PHE A 1082 24.48 -5.25 -12.01
CA PHE A 1082 23.48 -6.15 -11.45
C PHE A 1082 22.89 -5.62 -10.13
N TYR A 1083 23.71 -5.02 -9.26
CA TYR A 1083 23.19 -4.36 -8.05
C TYR A 1083 22.34 -3.13 -8.38
N CYS A 1084 22.69 -2.35 -9.42
CA CYS A 1084 21.86 -1.26 -9.92
C CYS A 1084 20.53 -1.77 -10.47
N ASP A 1085 20.52 -2.88 -11.20
CA ASP A 1085 19.29 -3.51 -11.70
C ASP A 1085 18.38 -3.98 -10.56
N ILE A 1086 18.95 -4.61 -9.51
CA ILE A 1086 18.20 -4.97 -8.30
C ILE A 1086 17.63 -3.71 -7.65
N LEU A 1087 18.45 -2.67 -7.42
CA LEU A 1087 17.99 -1.41 -6.83
C LEU A 1087 16.86 -0.78 -7.64
N PHE A 1088 16.95 -0.78 -8.98
CA PHE A 1088 15.93 -0.20 -9.85
C PHE A 1088 14.61 -0.97 -9.73
N VAL A 1089 14.66 -2.31 -9.75
CA VAL A 1089 13.47 -3.15 -9.54
C VAL A 1089 12.85 -2.89 -8.18
N LEU A 1090 13.65 -2.81 -7.11
CA LEU A 1090 13.17 -2.55 -5.75
C LEU A 1090 12.45 -1.20 -5.67
N VAL A 1091 13.09 -0.13 -6.15
CA VAL A 1091 12.54 1.23 -6.13
C VAL A 1091 11.27 1.33 -6.97
N ILE A 1092 11.26 0.75 -8.18
CA ILE A 1092 10.09 0.78 -9.08
C ILE A 1092 8.92 0.02 -8.44
N CYS A 1093 9.14 -1.16 -7.89
CA CYS A 1093 8.07 -1.94 -7.24
C CYS A 1093 7.54 -1.26 -5.98
N LEU A 1094 8.40 -0.68 -5.14
CA LEU A 1094 7.97 0.03 -3.92
C LEU A 1094 7.18 1.31 -4.23
N SER A 1095 7.54 2.01 -5.30
CA SER A 1095 6.78 3.18 -5.78
C SER A 1095 5.41 2.79 -6.35
N GLY A 1096 5.29 1.58 -6.91
CA GLY A 1096 4.11 1.08 -7.62
C GLY A 1096 4.11 1.35 -9.13
N MET A 1097 5.18 1.94 -9.67
CA MET A 1097 5.28 2.28 -11.10
C MET A 1097 5.32 1.05 -12.02
N ASP A 1098 5.59 -0.15 -11.48
CA ASP A 1098 5.48 -1.42 -12.19
C ASP A 1098 4.04 -1.74 -12.64
N CYS A 1099 3.02 -1.16 -11.99
CA CYS A 1099 1.61 -1.33 -12.37
C CYS A 1099 1.28 -0.78 -13.76
N PHE A 1100 2.11 0.12 -14.31
CA PHE A 1100 1.92 0.67 -15.67
C PHE A 1100 2.43 -0.23 -16.79
N LEU A 1101 3.15 -1.31 -16.47
CA LEU A 1101 3.66 -2.22 -17.48
C LEU A 1101 2.58 -3.25 -17.87
N PRO A 1102 2.35 -3.49 -19.18
CA PRO A 1102 1.35 -4.47 -19.63
C PRO A 1102 1.72 -5.90 -19.24
N ASN A 1103 3.02 -6.23 -19.30
CA ASN A 1103 3.55 -7.50 -18.80
C ASN A 1103 4.64 -7.22 -17.75
N LYS A 1104 4.48 -7.81 -16.56
CA LYS A 1104 5.41 -7.66 -15.42
C LYS A 1104 6.81 -8.19 -15.75
N GLU A 1105 6.92 -9.16 -16.66
CA GLU A 1105 8.19 -9.72 -17.14
C GLU A 1105 9.07 -8.68 -17.84
N LEU A 1106 8.47 -7.63 -18.43
CA LEU A 1106 9.21 -6.59 -19.15
C LEU A 1106 10.14 -5.79 -18.24
N LEU A 1107 9.79 -5.64 -16.96
CA LEU A 1107 10.65 -4.99 -15.96
C LEU A 1107 11.97 -5.76 -15.78
N ILE A 1108 11.94 -7.06 -16.00
CA ILE A 1108 13.04 -7.99 -15.77
C ILE A 1108 13.86 -8.15 -17.04
N THR A 1109 13.21 -8.31 -18.20
CA THR A 1109 13.89 -8.54 -19.47
C THR A 1109 14.48 -7.28 -20.10
N SER A 1110 13.90 -6.09 -19.88
CA SER A 1110 14.32 -4.84 -20.51
C SER A 1110 15.01 -3.89 -19.54
N GLN A 1111 16.28 -3.60 -19.82
CA GLN A 1111 17.06 -2.61 -19.09
C GLN A 1111 16.55 -1.17 -19.33
N ASP A 1112 16.14 -0.86 -20.57
CA ASP A 1112 15.65 0.47 -20.95
C ASP A 1112 14.40 0.88 -20.15
N ILE A 1113 13.51 -0.07 -19.87
CA ILE A 1113 12.31 0.17 -19.05
C ILE A 1113 12.69 0.52 -17.61
N ARG A 1114 13.67 -0.19 -17.03
CA ARG A 1114 14.17 0.11 -15.67
C ARG A 1114 14.76 1.51 -15.60
N ILE A 1115 15.59 1.87 -16.56
CA ILE A 1115 16.27 3.18 -16.63
C ILE A 1115 15.25 4.33 -16.80
N ARG A 1116 14.19 4.11 -17.58
CA ARG A 1116 13.13 5.11 -17.82
C ARG A 1116 12.22 5.33 -16.62
N LEU A 1117 11.82 4.27 -15.91
CA LEU A 1117 10.87 4.35 -14.79
C LEU A 1117 11.51 4.78 -13.47
N PHE A 1118 12.81 4.50 -13.28
CA PHE A 1118 13.52 4.75 -12.03
C PHE A 1118 13.47 6.21 -11.54
N PRO A 1119 13.70 7.26 -12.36
CA PRO A 1119 13.67 8.65 -11.89
C PRO A 1119 12.33 9.04 -11.26
N GLN A 1120 11.22 8.68 -11.91
CA GLN A 1120 9.87 8.96 -11.40
C GLN A 1120 9.58 8.15 -10.14
N ALA A 1121 9.98 6.87 -10.12
CA ALA A 1121 9.78 6.00 -8.97
C ALA A 1121 10.46 6.53 -7.70
N ILE A 1122 11.70 7.06 -7.81
CA ILE A 1122 12.38 7.71 -6.69
C ILE A 1122 11.62 8.95 -6.23
N SER A 1123 11.24 9.83 -7.17
CA SER A 1123 10.53 11.07 -6.83
C SER A 1123 9.26 10.77 -6.03
N MET A 1124 8.48 9.77 -6.45
CA MET A 1124 7.24 9.38 -5.76
C MET A 1124 7.47 8.77 -4.38
N LEU A 1125 8.58 8.04 -4.18
CA LEU A 1125 8.92 7.51 -2.85
C LEU A 1125 9.33 8.63 -1.90
N VAL A 1126 10.12 9.58 -2.41
CA VAL A 1126 10.62 10.76 -1.70
C VAL A 1126 9.48 11.65 -1.18
N ASP A 1127 8.43 11.84 -1.98
CA ASP A 1127 7.26 12.65 -1.58
C ASP A 1127 6.52 12.10 -0.35
N ARG A 1128 6.66 10.80 -0.04
CA ARG A 1128 6.02 10.18 1.12
C ARG A 1128 6.66 10.68 2.42
N GLN A 1129 5.82 11.05 3.39
CA GLN A 1129 6.25 11.62 4.67
C GLN A 1129 7.34 10.80 5.40
N MET A 1130 7.28 9.47 5.29
CA MET A 1130 8.26 8.55 5.90
C MET A 1130 9.68 8.72 5.32
N TRP A 1131 9.79 8.97 4.01
CA TRP A 1131 11.05 9.08 3.28
C TRP A 1131 11.69 10.47 3.37
N LYS A 1132 10.90 11.51 3.70
CA LYS A 1132 11.42 12.87 3.97
C LYS A 1132 12.49 12.89 5.06
N SER A 1133 12.44 11.95 6.01
CA SER A 1133 13.48 11.79 7.04
C SER A 1133 14.86 11.39 6.48
N ILE A 1134 14.89 10.63 5.38
CA ILE A 1134 16.11 10.14 4.72
C ILE A 1134 16.73 11.23 3.83
N ILE A 1135 15.90 12.02 3.17
CA ILE A 1135 16.34 13.15 2.34
C ILE A 1135 17.02 14.19 3.23
N ARG A 1136 16.40 14.50 4.39
CA ARG A 1136 16.98 15.36 5.43
C ARG A 1136 18.30 14.84 6.00
N GLN A 1137 18.56 13.53 5.90
CA GLN A 1137 19.85 12.92 6.26
C GLN A 1137 20.88 12.93 5.11
N VAL A 1138 20.58 13.60 3.99
CA VAL A 1138 21.55 14.01 2.97
C VAL A 1138 22.11 12.85 2.12
N CYS A 1139 21.71 11.60 2.37
CA CYS A 1139 22.29 10.43 1.68
C CYS A 1139 21.90 10.31 0.20
N ILE A 1140 20.63 10.42 -0.17
CA ILE A 1140 20.18 10.04 -1.53
C ILE A 1140 20.64 11.04 -2.60
N MET A 1141 20.48 12.36 -2.40
CA MET A 1141 20.88 13.36 -3.41
C MET A 1141 22.40 13.43 -3.59
N LYS A 1142 23.18 13.34 -2.50
CA LYS A 1142 24.64 13.22 -2.59
C LYS A 1142 25.07 11.96 -3.32
N TRP A 1143 24.42 10.85 -3.01
CA TRP A 1143 24.70 9.58 -3.66
C TRP A 1143 24.40 9.63 -5.16
N LEU A 1144 23.24 10.15 -5.57
CA LEU A 1144 22.91 10.34 -6.99
C LEU A 1144 23.93 11.24 -7.69
N ASN A 1145 24.41 12.30 -7.01
CA ASN A 1145 25.46 13.17 -7.52
C ASN A 1145 26.81 12.43 -7.66
N HIS A 1146 27.16 11.58 -6.70
CA HIS A 1146 28.35 10.73 -6.77
C HIS A 1146 28.26 9.77 -7.96
N MET A 1147 27.13 9.07 -8.11
CA MET A 1147 26.90 8.06 -9.14
C MET A 1147 26.90 8.62 -10.57
N ARG A 1148 26.45 9.87 -10.79
CA ARG A 1148 26.56 10.51 -12.11
C ARG A 1148 27.99 10.96 -12.46
N SER A 1149 28.87 11.07 -11.47
CA SER A 1149 30.26 11.51 -11.62
C SER A 1149 31.27 10.35 -11.69
N SER A 1150 30.82 9.14 -11.36
CA SER A 1150 31.65 7.95 -11.22
C SER A 1150 31.75 7.13 -12.51
N SER A 1151 32.54 6.04 -12.50
CA SER A 1151 32.82 5.20 -13.66
C SER A 1151 31.73 4.14 -13.95
N VAL A 1152 30.46 4.49 -13.78
CA VAL A 1152 29.31 3.62 -14.09
C VAL A 1152 29.01 3.71 -15.59
N PRO A 1153 28.42 2.68 -16.25
CA PRO A 1153 28.05 2.78 -17.66
C PRO A 1153 27.14 3.98 -17.96
N ASP A 1154 27.36 4.63 -19.11
CA ASP A 1154 26.70 5.89 -19.48
C ASP A 1154 25.17 5.86 -19.43
N VAL A 1155 24.57 4.67 -19.66
CA VAL A 1155 23.11 4.50 -19.66
C VAL A 1155 22.50 4.70 -18.26
N TYR A 1156 23.19 4.25 -17.19
CA TYR A 1156 22.73 4.46 -15.81
C TYR A 1156 23.02 5.87 -15.30
N ILE A 1157 24.10 6.51 -15.77
CA ILE A 1157 24.44 7.90 -15.41
C ILE A 1157 23.28 8.83 -15.75
N LEU A 1158 22.60 8.62 -16.87
CA LEU A 1158 21.45 9.42 -17.28
C LEU A 1158 20.22 9.21 -16.39
N ALA A 1159 19.95 7.99 -15.93
CA ALA A 1159 18.89 7.73 -14.96
C ALA A 1159 19.16 8.43 -13.63
N PHE A 1160 20.39 8.33 -13.11
CA PHE A 1160 20.76 9.01 -11.86
C PHE A 1160 20.72 10.54 -12.00
N GLN A 1161 21.19 11.08 -13.13
CA GLN A 1161 21.10 12.51 -13.43
C GLN A 1161 19.65 12.98 -13.49
N SER A 1162 18.79 12.25 -14.18
CA SER A 1162 17.36 12.59 -14.30
C SER A 1162 16.64 12.51 -12.97
N ALA A 1163 16.94 11.50 -12.15
CA ALA A 1163 16.40 11.38 -10.80
C ALA A 1163 16.81 12.58 -9.92
N LEU A 1164 18.08 12.98 -9.99
CA LEU A 1164 18.57 14.15 -9.25
C LEU A 1164 17.89 15.46 -9.69
N ILE A 1165 17.61 15.62 -10.98
CA ILE A 1165 16.91 16.80 -11.52
C ILE A 1165 15.46 16.87 -11.01
N LEU A 1166 14.74 15.75 -10.94
CA LEU A 1166 13.37 15.73 -10.38
C LEU A 1166 13.35 16.10 -8.90
N LEU A 1167 14.39 15.71 -8.14
CA LEU A 1167 14.53 16.00 -6.71
C LEU A 1167 14.99 17.43 -6.38
N ARG A 1168 15.23 18.29 -7.38
CA ARG A 1168 15.73 19.67 -7.16
C ARG A 1168 14.79 20.56 -6.35
N HIS A 1169 13.52 20.17 -6.23
CA HIS A 1169 12.51 20.94 -5.51
C HIS A 1169 12.58 20.76 -3.99
N GLU A 1170 13.27 19.72 -3.52
CA GLU A 1170 13.43 19.42 -2.09
C GLU A 1170 14.21 20.52 -1.34
N ASP A 1171 13.87 20.73 -0.07
CA ASP A 1171 14.49 21.77 0.76
C ASP A 1171 16.02 21.60 0.86
N ASP A 1172 16.50 20.36 0.87
CA ASP A 1172 17.91 20.00 1.00
C ASP A 1172 18.74 20.47 -0.20
N TYR A 1173 18.14 20.56 -1.40
CA TYR A 1173 18.80 21.11 -2.59
C TYR A 1173 19.31 22.53 -2.32
N ASN A 1174 18.54 23.36 -1.63
CA ASN A 1174 18.89 24.76 -1.39
C ASN A 1174 20.18 24.93 -0.57
N SER A 1175 20.56 23.91 0.21
CA SER A 1175 21.77 23.95 1.04
C SER A 1175 23.05 23.65 0.25
N GLU A 1176 22.98 22.71 -0.70
CA GLU A 1176 24.15 22.17 -1.42
C GLU A 1176 24.06 22.30 -2.95
N TRP A 1177 23.17 23.14 -3.48
CA TRP A 1177 22.95 23.33 -4.93
C TRP A 1177 24.24 23.57 -5.74
N LYS A 1178 25.25 24.23 -5.14
CA LYS A 1178 26.55 24.47 -5.77
C LYS A 1178 27.31 23.17 -6.09
N ASN A 1179 27.21 22.15 -5.24
CA ASN A 1179 27.77 20.81 -5.47
C ASN A 1179 27.07 20.09 -6.61
N TYR A 1180 25.76 20.30 -6.77
CA TYR A 1180 24.96 19.64 -7.80
C TYR A 1180 25.08 20.33 -9.17
N LEU A 1181 25.42 21.60 -9.23
CA LEU A 1181 25.54 22.34 -10.50
C LEU A 1181 26.98 22.47 -11.01
N SER A 1182 27.97 22.19 -10.15
CA SER A 1182 29.40 22.20 -10.51
C SER A 1182 29.72 21.14 -11.57
N VAL A 1183 29.06 19.97 -11.52
CA VAL A 1183 29.17 18.92 -12.53
C VAL A 1183 28.30 19.27 -13.75
N LYS A 1184 28.88 19.16 -14.95
CA LYS A 1184 28.19 19.43 -16.21
C LYS A 1184 27.14 18.36 -16.52
N THR A 1185 25.93 18.80 -16.87
CA THR A 1185 24.82 17.94 -17.30
C THR A 1185 25.18 17.28 -18.63
N ARG A 1186 25.08 15.94 -18.71
CA ARG A 1186 25.30 15.20 -19.96
C ARG A 1186 24.00 15.18 -20.79
N PHE A 1187 24.13 15.40 -22.09
CA PHE A 1187 23.04 15.31 -23.07
C PHE A 1187 23.37 14.15 -24.03
N GLN A 1188 22.38 13.32 -24.36
CA GLN A 1188 22.49 12.25 -25.35
C GLN A 1188 21.95 12.67 -26.72
#